data_AF-A0A6V8L2V2-F1
#
_entry.id   AF-A0A6V8L2V2-F1
#
_cell.length_a   1.000
_cell.length_b   1.000
_cell.length_c   1.000
_cell.angle_alpha   90.00
_cell.angle_beta   90.00
_cell.angle_gamma   90.00
#
_symmetry.space_group_name_H-M   'P 1'
#
loop_
_entity.id
_entity.type
_entity.pdbx_description
1 polymer ?
#
loop_
_entity_poly.entity_id
_entity_poly.type
_entity_poly.pdbx_seq_one_letter_code
_entity_poly.pdbx_strand_id
1 'polypeptide(L)'
;MDSADKLADFSSRGPRVGDYAIKPEITAPGVRTIAARAAGTSMGAPVNDSYTAASGTSMATPHVAAAAAVLVQQHPEWTSGQLKNALIGSAKNTGGPAYHEGAGRVDIARAIRQQVYVDTASVSGSFTYPPTGETLTKTITYRNAGPADVELSLTATMSGPDGRPAPAGVVAVDQSGVRVPAGGTASVRLTLDPTNAGRGLHYGRLVAASAAGDQIIVPIGFQAQVKQATLTIRLVGGAERYLFPGAFSPISTLRVNDTVPELAMEPMNTSTYNWRPVDGAANTYESKIRLAEGGVYQFEGQVSWRDLTTGRNHTVFLTRPEVSLTGDMTITLDMDDAVPIRFETPKPSTAVNVNLTWQRVVASGQHYYGFFLGSFWTVAVGHVWVFPSPAVTVGAFALGANEIQTAPQATVTVNGRGRVTIRPLYTMENSGYRPKFATDRRLRIVTEADLKAGRDAAGALVFVRGSTDINSTVELAVKAKAAGVLADAQISSLLNLSDRVGIPIPLLYLDLKESARVAAVLAGATRPTVDIEAQITTPYEYKMVHFERGRIPASMTFRPRERDLTRLETTYHAQTPAPTGPWGPADDGNEVSFAFLPGQLYSIQVGHSFPAHGRRTEYYSTTGSDVLWWRQFLFSAGSSVRVEHAYRGFAKPTTGREEWNEPNLPVNAQVGPQTPDGAAVFFPCDGCRQGDILRVRTLAPLGVGQYAGRGDPSHTVQEDGPTEEVHLYSGGTELPLSRMPPALPTTSCRPARPRTA
;
A
#
# COMPACT_ATOMS: atom_id res chain seq x y z
N MET A 1 16.48 -10.80 -25.58
CA MET A 1 15.90 -12.05 -26.11
C MET A 1 16.62 -13.26 -25.55
N ASP A 2 15.99 -14.42 -25.60
CA ASP A 2 16.61 -15.73 -25.32
C ASP A 2 17.28 -16.32 -26.57
N SER A 3 17.76 -17.55 -26.48
CA SER A 3 18.43 -18.26 -27.58
C SER A 3 17.49 -18.69 -28.72
N ALA A 4 16.18 -18.62 -28.52
CA ALA A 4 15.15 -18.94 -29.50
C ALA A 4 14.56 -17.68 -30.17
N ASP A 5 15.24 -16.54 -30.05
CA ASP A 5 14.78 -15.23 -30.53
C ASP A 5 13.43 -14.79 -29.89
N LYS A 6 13.09 -15.32 -28.71
CA LYS A 6 11.91 -14.87 -27.96
C LYS A 6 12.28 -13.69 -27.05
N LEU A 7 11.41 -12.69 -27.00
CA LEU A 7 11.56 -11.59 -26.06
C LEU A 7 11.40 -12.09 -24.61
N ALA A 8 12.25 -11.59 -23.72
CA ALA A 8 12.18 -11.96 -22.31
C ALA A 8 11.02 -11.24 -21.61
N ASP A 9 10.32 -11.93 -20.70
CA ASP A 9 9.16 -11.36 -19.97
C ASP A 9 9.50 -10.09 -19.17
N PHE A 10 10.74 -10.00 -18.66
CA PHE A 10 11.24 -8.83 -17.93
C PHE A 10 11.67 -7.66 -18.83
N SER A 11 11.70 -7.83 -20.16
CA SER A 11 12.14 -6.78 -21.07
C SER A 11 11.13 -5.63 -21.07
N SER A 12 11.58 -4.43 -20.71
CA SER A 12 10.76 -3.23 -20.80
C SER A 12 10.27 -3.01 -22.23
N ARG A 13 9.00 -2.63 -22.33
CA ARG A 13 8.29 -2.37 -23.59
C ARG A 13 7.99 -0.88 -23.66
N GLY A 14 8.01 -0.33 -24.86
CA GLY A 14 7.49 1.01 -25.11
C GLY A 14 5.97 0.99 -25.28
N PRO A 15 5.43 2.11 -25.77
CA PRO A 15 6.12 3.34 -26.14
C PRO A 15 6.83 4.07 -24.99
N ARG A 16 7.74 4.98 -25.35
CA ARG A 16 8.22 5.98 -24.40
C ARG A 16 7.04 6.85 -23.92
N VAL A 17 6.91 6.96 -22.60
CA VAL A 17 5.87 7.79 -21.97
C VAL A 17 6.05 9.26 -22.36
N GLY A 18 4.95 9.92 -22.72
CA GLY A 18 4.90 11.35 -23.04
C GLY A 18 4.84 11.66 -24.53
N ASP A 19 5.61 10.96 -25.37
CA ASP A 19 5.68 11.23 -26.82
C ASP A 19 5.43 10.03 -27.72
N TYR A 20 5.13 8.87 -27.14
CA TYR A 20 4.78 7.64 -27.83
C TYR A 20 5.89 7.10 -28.76
N ALA A 21 7.14 7.54 -28.57
CA ALA A 21 8.25 7.13 -29.42
C ALA A 21 8.56 5.63 -29.27
N ILE A 22 9.01 5.02 -30.38
CA ILE A 22 9.46 3.63 -30.40
C ILE A 22 10.68 3.45 -29.48
N LYS A 23 10.47 2.68 -28.41
CA LYS A 23 11.49 2.12 -27.54
C LYS A 23 11.08 0.71 -27.13
N PRO A 24 12.01 -0.24 -26.95
CA PRO A 24 13.42 -0.15 -27.35
C PRO A 24 13.59 -0.01 -28.87
N GLU A 25 14.77 0.40 -29.33
CA GLU A 25 15.06 0.57 -30.77
C GLU A 25 15.65 -0.69 -31.41
N ILE A 26 16.30 -1.54 -30.62
CA ILE A 26 16.93 -2.80 -31.04
C ILE A 26 16.95 -3.76 -29.84
N THR A 27 17.03 -5.06 -30.09
CA THR A 27 17.17 -6.09 -29.07
C THR A 27 18.45 -6.91 -29.26
N ALA A 28 18.88 -7.59 -28.20
CA ALA A 28 20.02 -8.49 -28.24
C ALA A 28 19.82 -9.66 -27.26
N PRO A 29 20.64 -10.73 -27.35
CA PRO A 29 20.65 -11.79 -26.35
C PRO A 29 20.94 -11.24 -24.95
N GLY A 30 20.11 -11.59 -23.97
CA GLY A 30 20.25 -11.11 -22.60
C GLY A 30 19.64 -12.03 -21.55
N VAL A 31 19.23 -13.24 -21.94
CA VAL A 31 18.74 -14.28 -21.03
C VAL A 31 19.86 -15.30 -20.84
N ARG A 32 20.18 -15.63 -19.59
CA ARG A 32 21.22 -16.61 -19.21
C ARG A 32 22.55 -16.39 -19.92
N THR A 33 22.98 -15.14 -20.04
CA THR A 33 24.29 -14.79 -20.57
C THR A 33 25.37 -15.18 -19.57
N ILE A 34 26.33 -16.00 -20.00
CA ILE A 34 27.48 -16.39 -19.17
C ILE A 34 28.60 -15.37 -19.39
N ALA A 35 29.05 -14.72 -18.33
CA ALA A 35 30.11 -13.73 -18.36
C ALA A 35 30.99 -13.81 -17.10
N ALA A 36 32.11 -13.10 -17.12
CA ALA A 36 33.05 -13.05 -16.02
C ALA A 36 32.38 -12.52 -14.73
N ARG A 37 32.76 -13.08 -13.59
CA ARG A 37 32.31 -12.64 -12.25
C ARG A 37 33.52 -12.40 -11.35
N ALA A 38 33.36 -11.51 -10.38
CA ALA A 38 34.35 -11.33 -9.32
C ALA A 38 34.12 -12.34 -8.18
N ALA A 39 35.21 -12.78 -7.54
CA ALA A 39 35.15 -13.63 -6.35
C ALA A 39 34.36 -12.93 -5.23
N GLY A 40 33.58 -13.71 -4.45
CA GLY A 40 32.77 -13.19 -3.34
C GLY A 40 31.46 -12.48 -3.75
N THR A 41 31.11 -12.46 -5.04
CA THR A 41 29.83 -11.88 -5.51
C THR A 41 28.72 -12.93 -5.63
N SER A 42 27.46 -12.49 -5.49
CA SER A 42 26.25 -13.33 -5.47
C SER A 42 25.28 -13.12 -6.64
N MET A 43 25.64 -12.29 -7.64
CA MET A 43 24.75 -12.00 -8.76
C MET A 43 24.62 -13.18 -9.73
N GLY A 44 23.38 -13.52 -10.10
CA GLY A 44 23.07 -14.57 -11.08
C GLY A 44 23.25 -15.98 -10.51
N ALA A 45 23.49 -16.94 -11.38
CA ALA A 45 23.81 -18.33 -11.04
C ALA A 45 25.29 -18.60 -11.35
N PRO A 46 26.17 -18.69 -10.33
CA PRO A 46 27.59 -19.02 -10.53
C PRO A 46 27.76 -20.31 -11.33
N VAL A 47 28.57 -20.25 -12.39
CA VAL A 47 28.98 -21.43 -13.17
C VAL A 47 30.26 -22.02 -12.57
N ASN A 48 31.17 -21.16 -12.14
CA ASN A 48 32.38 -21.49 -11.38
C ASN A 48 32.91 -20.23 -10.65
N ASP A 49 34.16 -20.25 -10.18
CA ASP A 49 34.77 -19.13 -9.46
C ASP A 49 34.90 -17.84 -10.28
N SER A 50 35.00 -17.95 -11.60
CA SER A 50 35.29 -16.84 -12.51
C SER A 50 34.13 -16.45 -13.43
N TYR A 51 33.04 -17.23 -13.47
CA TYR A 51 31.92 -17.01 -14.38
C TYR A 51 30.55 -17.18 -13.71
N THR A 52 29.58 -16.37 -14.11
CA THR A 52 28.17 -16.45 -13.68
C THR A 52 27.23 -16.35 -14.88
N ALA A 53 26.07 -17.00 -14.78
CA ALA A 53 24.98 -16.82 -15.72
C ALA A 53 23.96 -15.81 -15.16
N ALA A 54 23.69 -14.74 -15.90
CA ALA A 54 22.72 -13.71 -15.51
C ALA A 54 21.73 -13.41 -16.64
N SER A 55 20.56 -12.88 -16.27
CA SER A 55 19.52 -12.44 -17.21
C SER A 55 19.18 -10.98 -16.95
N GLY A 56 19.10 -10.19 -18.00
CA GLY A 56 18.74 -8.78 -17.91
C GLY A 56 18.98 -8.04 -19.21
N THR A 57 18.29 -6.91 -19.40
CA THR A 57 18.65 -5.95 -20.46
C THR A 57 20.07 -5.43 -20.27
N SER A 58 20.57 -5.38 -19.03
CA SER A 58 21.98 -5.12 -18.69
C SER A 58 22.97 -6.09 -19.36
N MET A 59 22.57 -7.33 -19.66
CA MET A 59 23.38 -8.30 -20.39
C MET A 59 23.20 -8.19 -21.92
N ALA A 60 22.07 -7.66 -22.38
CA ALA A 60 21.85 -7.36 -23.80
C ALA A 60 22.63 -6.11 -24.25
N THR A 61 22.69 -5.07 -23.42
CA THR A 61 23.41 -3.82 -23.69
C THR A 61 24.87 -4.02 -24.14
N PRO A 62 25.72 -4.81 -23.47
CA PRO A 62 27.12 -4.99 -23.90
C PRO A 62 27.26 -5.69 -25.26
N HIS A 63 26.31 -6.53 -25.68
CA HIS A 63 26.32 -7.11 -27.03
C HIS A 63 26.12 -6.03 -28.11
N VAL A 64 25.19 -5.10 -27.89
CA VAL A 64 24.97 -3.97 -28.81
C VAL A 64 26.16 -3.00 -28.78
N ALA A 65 26.74 -2.75 -27.60
CA ALA A 65 27.93 -1.92 -27.47
C ALA A 65 29.14 -2.51 -28.22
N ALA A 66 29.34 -3.83 -28.13
CA ALA A 66 30.38 -4.52 -28.90
C ALA A 66 30.15 -4.43 -30.41
N ALA A 67 28.90 -4.61 -30.87
CA ALA A 67 28.56 -4.43 -32.29
C ALA A 67 28.81 -2.99 -32.77
N ALA A 68 28.51 -1.99 -31.94
CA ALA A 68 28.83 -0.59 -32.24
C ALA A 68 30.35 -0.36 -32.34
N ALA A 69 31.14 -0.94 -31.44
CA ALA A 69 32.60 -0.83 -31.49
C ALA A 69 33.21 -1.40 -32.77
N VAL A 70 32.68 -2.52 -33.28
CA VAL A 70 33.09 -3.10 -34.57
C VAL A 70 32.77 -2.15 -35.73
N LEU A 71 31.59 -1.53 -35.73
CA LEU A 71 31.26 -0.53 -36.75
C LEU A 71 32.13 0.72 -36.64
N VAL A 72 32.48 1.18 -35.44
CA VAL A 72 33.44 2.29 -35.25
C VAL A 72 34.80 1.93 -35.84
N GLN A 73 35.25 0.68 -35.68
CA GLN A 73 36.51 0.22 -36.26
C GLN A 73 36.48 0.21 -37.80
N GLN A 74 35.35 -0.20 -38.39
CA GLN A 74 35.19 -0.28 -39.84
C GLN A 74 34.94 1.09 -40.48
N HIS A 75 34.26 1.99 -39.76
CA HIS A 75 33.81 3.30 -40.21
C HIS A 75 34.15 4.39 -39.19
N PRO A 76 35.45 4.69 -38.99
CA PRO A 76 35.91 5.67 -37.99
C PRO A 76 35.40 7.10 -38.25
N GLU A 77 34.97 7.39 -39.48
CA GLU A 77 34.41 8.67 -39.89
C GLU A 77 32.90 8.81 -39.60
N TRP A 78 32.21 7.72 -39.26
CA TRP A 78 30.77 7.78 -38.99
C TRP A 78 30.48 8.43 -37.63
N THR A 79 29.46 9.28 -37.63
CA THR A 79 28.88 9.83 -36.40
C THR A 79 28.17 8.74 -35.59
N SER A 80 27.99 9.00 -34.29
CA SER A 80 27.21 8.12 -33.41
C SER A 80 25.79 7.85 -33.92
N GLY A 81 25.16 8.84 -34.55
CA GLY A 81 23.85 8.69 -35.20
C GLY A 81 23.88 7.71 -36.37
N GLN A 82 24.88 7.83 -37.25
CA GLN A 82 25.05 6.90 -38.38
C GLN A 82 25.31 5.47 -37.92
N LEU A 83 26.20 5.28 -36.94
CA LEU A 83 26.50 3.97 -36.34
C LEU A 83 25.24 3.34 -35.72
N LYS A 84 24.49 4.15 -34.95
CA LYS A 84 23.22 3.72 -34.35
C LYS A 84 22.22 3.29 -35.41
N ASN A 85 21.99 4.11 -36.43
CA ASN A 85 21.03 3.80 -37.47
C ASN A 85 21.45 2.60 -38.32
N ALA A 86 22.75 2.43 -38.56
CA ALA A 86 23.28 1.25 -39.24
C ALA A 86 22.99 -0.04 -38.47
N LEU A 87 23.20 -0.06 -37.15
CA LEU A 87 22.88 -1.20 -36.29
C LEU A 87 21.37 -1.50 -36.25
N ILE A 88 20.55 -0.47 -36.09
CA ILE A 88 19.09 -0.62 -36.04
C ILE A 88 18.58 -1.11 -37.41
N GLY A 89 19.00 -0.46 -38.49
CA GLY A 89 18.59 -0.79 -39.85
C GLY A 89 18.95 -2.20 -40.25
N SER A 90 20.13 -2.69 -39.85
CA SER A 90 20.60 -4.05 -40.18
C SER A 90 20.08 -5.15 -39.26
N ALA A 91 19.24 -4.84 -38.27
CA ALA A 91 18.73 -5.83 -37.33
C ALA A 91 17.98 -6.98 -38.05
N LYS A 92 18.00 -8.16 -37.43
CA LYS A 92 17.19 -9.30 -37.85
C LYS A 92 15.76 -9.11 -37.33
N ASN A 93 14.80 -8.98 -38.24
CA ASN A 93 13.38 -8.99 -37.87
C ASN A 93 12.98 -10.34 -37.25
N THR A 94 12.54 -10.31 -36.01
CA THR A 94 12.07 -11.46 -35.22
C THR A 94 10.56 -11.63 -35.26
N GLY A 95 9.85 -10.71 -35.94
CA GLY A 95 8.41 -10.76 -36.17
C GLY A 95 7.56 -10.10 -35.08
N GLY A 96 8.12 -9.79 -33.91
CA GLY A 96 7.39 -9.19 -32.79
C GLY A 96 7.05 -7.71 -32.98
N PRO A 97 6.20 -7.14 -32.10
CA PRO A 97 5.79 -5.74 -32.17
C PRO A 97 6.97 -4.77 -32.06
N ALA A 98 6.94 -3.68 -32.83
CA ALA A 98 8.04 -2.70 -32.84
C ALA A 98 8.24 -2.01 -31.48
N TYR A 99 7.17 -1.80 -30.71
CA TYR A 99 7.27 -1.29 -29.32
C TYR A 99 7.85 -2.29 -28.32
N HIS A 100 8.04 -3.55 -28.71
CA HIS A 100 8.62 -4.58 -27.87
C HIS A 100 10.07 -4.88 -28.28
N GLU A 101 10.35 -4.91 -29.58
CA GLU A 101 11.62 -5.42 -30.12
C GLU A 101 12.41 -4.38 -30.93
N GLY A 102 11.83 -3.19 -31.17
CA GLY A 102 12.40 -2.20 -32.07
C GLY A 102 12.48 -2.71 -33.50
N ALA A 103 13.65 -2.60 -34.13
CA ALA A 103 13.93 -3.20 -35.44
C ALA A 103 14.14 -4.72 -35.40
N GLY A 104 14.25 -5.32 -34.21
CA GLY A 104 14.53 -6.73 -34.00
C GLY A 104 15.90 -6.95 -33.36
N ARG A 105 16.43 -8.18 -33.52
CA ARG A 105 17.68 -8.57 -32.88
C ARG A 105 18.89 -8.05 -33.63
N VAL A 106 19.90 -7.55 -32.92
CA VAL A 106 21.20 -7.17 -33.49
C VAL A 106 21.78 -8.27 -34.38
N ASP A 107 22.24 -7.88 -35.56
CA ASP A 107 22.88 -8.74 -36.56
C ASP A 107 24.13 -8.05 -37.12
N ILE A 108 25.22 -8.17 -36.37
CA ILE A 108 26.51 -7.57 -36.73
C ILE A 108 27.02 -8.06 -38.09
N ALA A 109 26.72 -9.31 -38.47
CA ALA A 109 27.18 -9.88 -39.73
C ALA A 109 26.47 -9.25 -40.93
N ARG A 110 25.22 -8.80 -40.78
CA ARG A 110 24.56 -7.95 -41.79
C ARG A 110 25.11 -6.54 -41.75
N ALA A 111 25.25 -5.96 -40.55
CA ALA A 111 25.71 -4.60 -40.35
C ALA A 111 27.05 -4.29 -41.03
N ILE A 112 27.99 -5.24 -41.05
CA ILE A 112 29.32 -5.06 -41.66
C ILE A 112 29.40 -5.39 -43.16
N ARG A 113 28.41 -6.14 -43.71
CA ARG A 113 28.41 -6.60 -45.11
C ARG A 113 27.54 -5.75 -46.01
N GLN A 114 26.44 -5.22 -45.49
CA GLN A 114 25.50 -4.46 -46.30
C GLN A 114 26.14 -3.16 -46.84
N GLN A 115 25.70 -2.72 -48.00
CA GLN A 115 26.24 -1.51 -48.63
C GLN A 115 25.36 -0.29 -48.34
N VAL A 116 24.06 -0.50 -48.15
CA VAL A 116 23.09 0.57 -47.93
C VAL A 116 22.67 0.70 -46.47
N TYR A 117 22.61 1.93 -45.97
CA TYR A 117 22.23 2.30 -44.60
C TYR A 117 21.17 3.40 -44.62
N VAL A 118 20.41 3.56 -43.53
CA VAL A 118 19.34 4.55 -43.41
C VAL A 118 19.70 5.66 -42.42
N ASP A 119 19.21 6.87 -42.65
CA ASP A 119 19.39 8.02 -41.75
C ASP A 119 18.35 8.10 -40.61
N THR A 120 17.38 7.20 -40.63
CA THR A 120 16.21 7.21 -39.75
C THR A 120 16.16 5.93 -38.92
N ALA A 121 16.36 6.05 -37.60
CA ALA A 121 16.28 4.92 -36.66
C ALA A 121 14.86 4.36 -36.53
N SER A 122 13.85 5.23 -36.50
CA SER A 122 12.44 4.86 -36.33
C SER A 122 11.55 6.05 -36.68
N VAL A 123 10.30 5.78 -37.06
CA VAL A 123 9.26 6.79 -37.23
C VAL A 123 8.22 6.65 -36.14
N SER A 124 7.92 7.76 -35.44
CA SER A 124 6.91 7.79 -34.38
C SER A 124 5.97 8.98 -34.53
N GLY A 125 4.70 8.80 -34.18
CA GLY A 125 3.68 9.86 -34.21
C GLY A 125 2.67 9.77 -33.07
N SER A 126 1.94 10.86 -32.84
CA SER A 126 0.78 10.91 -31.95
C SER A 126 -0.27 11.79 -32.58
N PHE A 127 -1.51 11.31 -32.64
CA PHE A 127 -2.63 12.00 -33.27
C PHE A 127 -3.77 12.15 -32.26
N THR A 128 -4.38 13.34 -32.23
CA THR A 128 -5.50 13.62 -31.33
C THR A 128 -6.77 12.88 -31.76
N TYR A 129 -7.74 12.75 -30.84
CA TYR A 129 -9.05 12.20 -31.16
C TYR A 129 -10.11 13.30 -31.32
N PRO A 130 -10.97 13.25 -32.34
CA PRO A 130 -10.86 12.40 -33.53
C PRO A 130 -9.70 12.89 -34.43
N PRO A 131 -9.07 12.01 -35.22
CA PRO A 131 -8.09 12.46 -36.21
C PRO A 131 -8.78 13.36 -37.24
N THR A 132 -8.41 14.64 -37.30
CA THR A 132 -9.00 15.63 -38.22
C THR A 132 -8.14 15.80 -39.48
N GLY A 133 -7.90 14.71 -40.21
CA GLY A 133 -7.10 14.74 -41.46
C GLY A 133 -5.62 15.07 -41.27
N GLU A 134 -5.12 15.08 -40.04
CA GLU A 134 -3.69 15.22 -39.75
C GLU A 134 -2.93 13.99 -40.25
N THR A 135 -1.91 14.20 -41.08
CA THR A 135 -0.99 13.14 -41.52
C THR A 135 0.43 13.47 -41.09
N LEU A 136 1.24 12.44 -40.85
CA LEU A 136 2.67 12.59 -40.60
C LEU A 136 3.44 12.08 -41.82
N THR A 137 4.13 12.97 -42.53
CA THR A 137 5.04 12.57 -43.61
C THR A 137 6.50 12.71 -43.17
N LYS A 138 7.28 11.66 -43.35
CA LYS A 138 8.72 11.61 -43.06
C LYS A 138 9.50 11.17 -44.30
N THR A 139 10.55 11.93 -44.61
CA THR A 139 11.53 11.55 -45.62
C THR A 139 12.49 10.52 -45.03
N ILE A 140 12.63 9.38 -45.68
CA ILE A 140 13.55 8.30 -45.31
C ILE A 140 14.68 8.30 -46.34
N THR A 141 15.92 8.54 -45.91
CA THR A 141 17.07 8.59 -46.83
C THR A 141 17.94 7.36 -46.67
N TYR A 142 18.18 6.69 -47.79
CA TYR A 142 19.12 5.60 -47.92
C TYR A 142 20.46 6.13 -48.45
N ARG A 143 21.57 5.67 -47.87
CA ARG A 143 22.94 5.99 -48.26
C ARG A 143 23.65 4.73 -48.66
N ASN A 144 24.24 4.72 -49.84
CA ASN A 144 25.04 3.61 -50.33
C ASN A 144 26.54 3.92 -50.14
N ALA A 145 27.20 3.14 -49.29
CA ALA A 145 28.65 3.23 -49.06
C ALA A 145 29.46 2.37 -50.06
N GLY A 146 28.79 1.60 -50.91
CA GLY A 146 29.40 0.69 -51.86
C GLY A 146 29.75 1.31 -53.21
N PRO A 147 30.53 0.58 -54.02
CA PRO A 147 31.05 1.06 -55.30
C PRO A 147 30.07 0.91 -56.48
N ALA A 148 28.90 0.29 -56.28
CA ALA A 148 27.91 0.03 -57.32
C ALA A 148 26.51 0.48 -56.88
N ASP A 149 25.67 0.87 -57.83
CA ASP A 149 24.26 1.19 -57.60
C ASP A 149 23.53 0.00 -56.96
N VAL A 150 22.65 0.29 -56.00
CA VAL A 150 21.80 -0.73 -55.34
C VAL A 150 20.34 -0.40 -55.59
N GLU A 151 19.60 -1.39 -56.09
CA GLU A 151 18.14 -1.32 -56.21
C GLU A 151 17.48 -1.90 -54.95
N LEU A 152 16.67 -1.09 -54.27
CA LEU A 152 15.91 -1.47 -53.09
C LEU A 152 14.43 -1.64 -53.44
N SER A 153 13.85 -2.79 -53.08
CA SER A 153 12.41 -3.00 -53.01
C SER A 153 11.89 -2.57 -51.63
N LEU A 154 10.76 -1.87 -51.58
CA LEU A 154 10.22 -1.26 -50.36
C LEU A 154 8.89 -1.89 -49.99
N THR A 155 8.75 -2.27 -48.72
CA THR A 155 7.50 -2.81 -48.16
C THR A 155 7.23 -2.19 -46.80
N ALA A 156 6.11 -1.48 -46.68
CA ALA A 156 5.63 -0.97 -45.40
C ALA A 156 4.50 -1.85 -44.88
N THR A 157 4.57 -2.18 -43.59
CA THR A 157 3.54 -2.93 -42.87
C THR A 157 3.14 -2.16 -41.63
N MET A 158 1.86 -2.21 -41.28
CA MET A 158 1.31 -1.64 -40.06
C MET A 158 0.27 -2.60 -39.49
N SER A 159 0.28 -2.75 -38.17
CA SER A 159 -0.71 -3.48 -37.40
C SER A 159 -1.43 -2.52 -36.46
N GLY A 160 -2.72 -2.79 -36.25
CA GLY A 160 -3.52 -2.16 -35.20
C GLY A 160 -3.14 -2.68 -33.81
N PRO A 161 -3.76 -2.12 -32.76
CA PRO A 161 -3.46 -2.51 -31.38
C PRO A 161 -3.76 -3.99 -31.10
N ASP A 162 -4.76 -4.57 -31.77
CA ASP A 162 -5.14 -5.98 -31.67
C ASP A 162 -4.15 -6.94 -32.39
N GLY A 163 -3.10 -6.39 -33.00
CA GLY A 163 -2.09 -7.12 -33.75
C GLY A 163 -2.52 -7.54 -35.16
N ARG A 164 -3.73 -7.18 -35.61
CA ARG A 164 -4.16 -7.43 -37.00
C ARG A 164 -3.60 -6.36 -37.93
N PRO A 165 -3.44 -6.64 -39.23
CA PRO A 165 -3.04 -5.64 -40.21
C PRO A 165 -3.96 -4.42 -40.16
N ALA A 166 -3.36 -3.22 -40.13
CA ALA A 166 -4.11 -1.97 -40.18
C ALA A 166 -4.75 -1.80 -41.58
N PRO A 167 -5.86 -1.04 -41.70
CA PRO A 167 -6.49 -0.77 -42.98
C PRO A 167 -5.54 -0.13 -44.01
N ALA A 168 -5.82 -0.34 -45.29
CA ALA A 168 -5.05 0.28 -46.37
C ALA A 168 -5.07 1.81 -46.26
N GLY A 169 -3.94 2.45 -46.54
CA GLY A 169 -3.76 3.90 -46.44
C GLY A 169 -3.22 4.41 -45.09
N VAL A 170 -3.27 3.60 -44.03
CA VAL A 170 -2.73 4.00 -42.70
C VAL A 170 -1.22 4.23 -42.73
N VAL A 171 -0.52 3.43 -43.55
CA VAL A 171 0.88 3.62 -43.88
C VAL A 171 1.04 3.58 -45.40
N ALA A 172 1.74 4.57 -45.96
CA ALA A 172 2.03 4.64 -47.38
C ALA A 172 3.48 5.04 -47.62
N VAL A 173 4.07 4.48 -48.67
CA VAL A 173 5.37 4.92 -49.21
C VAL A 173 5.11 5.41 -50.63
N ASP A 174 5.66 6.55 -51.00
CA ASP A 174 5.41 7.15 -52.32
C ASP A 174 6.06 6.39 -53.49
N GLN A 175 6.93 5.42 -53.19
CA GLN A 175 7.61 4.57 -54.17
C GLN A 175 7.68 3.12 -53.64
N SER A 176 7.49 2.14 -54.53
CA SER A 176 7.65 0.70 -54.20
C SER A 176 9.10 0.21 -54.31
N GLY A 177 10.00 1.03 -54.86
CA GLY A 177 11.42 0.76 -54.93
C GLY A 177 12.21 2.03 -55.19
N VAL A 178 13.51 2.01 -54.87
CA VAL A 178 14.41 3.16 -55.03
C VAL A 178 15.82 2.70 -55.41
N ARG A 179 16.38 3.35 -56.44
CA ARG A 179 17.78 3.20 -56.82
C ARG A 179 18.65 4.09 -55.97
N VAL A 180 19.62 3.53 -55.26
CA VAL A 180 20.60 4.27 -54.46
C VAL A 180 21.95 4.25 -55.18
N PRO A 181 22.40 5.37 -55.77
CA PRO A 181 23.64 5.42 -56.56
C PRO A 181 24.87 5.03 -55.73
N ALA A 182 25.89 4.45 -56.36
CA ALA A 182 27.19 4.20 -55.73
C ALA A 182 27.73 5.47 -55.03
N GLY A 183 28.13 5.36 -53.76
CA GLY A 183 28.60 6.50 -52.95
C GLY A 183 27.55 7.61 -52.71
N GLY A 184 26.30 7.41 -53.14
CA GLY A 184 25.25 8.42 -53.15
C GLY A 184 24.13 8.16 -52.14
N THR A 185 23.06 8.94 -52.27
CA THR A 185 21.85 8.82 -51.46
C THR A 185 20.60 8.86 -52.32
N ALA A 186 19.53 8.23 -51.86
CA ALA A 186 18.20 8.37 -52.43
C ALA A 186 17.16 8.37 -51.30
N SER A 187 16.02 9.04 -51.50
CA SER A 187 15.01 9.22 -50.46
C SER A 187 13.62 8.83 -50.95
N VAL A 188 12.80 8.37 -50.01
CA VAL A 188 11.36 8.12 -50.21
C VAL A 188 10.57 8.81 -49.10
N ARG A 189 9.28 9.07 -49.34
CA ARG A 189 8.38 9.62 -48.31
C ARG A 189 7.50 8.53 -47.74
N LEU A 190 7.56 8.38 -46.42
CA LEU A 190 6.66 7.56 -45.62
C LEU A 190 5.57 8.47 -45.03
N THR A 191 4.31 8.17 -45.29
CA THR A 191 3.16 8.88 -44.73
C THR A 191 2.38 7.97 -43.78
N LEU A 192 2.07 8.49 -42.60
CA LEU A 192 1.13 7.89 -41.64
C LEU A 192 -0.18 8.68 -41.66
N ASP A 193 -1.29 7.99 -41.86
CA ASP A 193 -2.64 8.56 -41.84
C ASP A 193 -3.52 7.83 -40.80
N PRO A 194 -3.84 8.48 -39.67
CA PRO A 194 -4.63 7.87 -38.61
C PRO A 194 -6.13 7.80 -38.92
N THR A 195 -6.61 8.44 -40.01
CA THR A 195 -8.05 8.67 -40.26
C THR A 195 -8.88 7.40 -40.18
N ASN A 196 -8.37 6.30 -40.74
CA ASN A 196 -9.03 5.00 -40.76
C ASN A 196 -8.28 3.93 -39.94
N ALA A 197 -7.29 4.32 -39.14
CA ALA A 197 -6.46 3.38 -38.42
C ALA A 197 -7.22 2.64 -37.30
N GLY A 198 -8.22 3.30 -36.71
CA GLY A 198 -8.75 2.91 -35.41
C GLY A 198 -8.02 3.65 -34.29
N ARG A 199 -8.44 3.42 -33.04
CA ARG A 199 -7.88 4.07 -31.85
C ARG A 199 -6.75 3.20 -31.28
N GLY A 200 -5.86 3.80 -30.49
CA GLY A 200 -4.82 3.08 -29.75
C GLY A 200 -3.46 3.05 -30.45
N LEU A 201 -2.62 2.15 -29.97
CA LEU A 201 -1.22 2.02 -30.38
C LEU A 201 -1.09 1.19 -31.67
N HIS A 202 -0.55 1.80 -32.72
CA HIS A 202 -0.29 1.17 -34.00
C HIS A 202 1.21 0.98 -34.17
N TYR A 203 1.63 -0.15 -34.74
CA TYR A 203 3.03 -0.45 -34.92
C TYR A 203 3.31 -1.24 -36.19
N GLY A 204 4.52 -1.11 -36.71
CA GLY A 204 4.86 -1.64 -38.00
C GLY A 204 6.33 -1.44 -38.34
N ARG A 205 6.64 -1.60 -39.62
CA ARG A 205 8.00 -1.45 -40.15
C ARG A 205 7.98 -1.15 -41.63
N LEU A 206 8.91 -0.30 -42.05
CA LEU A 206 9.35 -0.16 -43.44
C LEU A 206 10.57 -1.05 -43.63
N VAL A 207 10.49 -1.96 -44.58
CA VAL A 207 11.60 -2.86 -44.96
C VAL A 207 12.05 -2.50 -46.36
N ALA A 208 13.34 -2.22 -46.52
CA ALA A 208 14.00 -2.09 -47.81
C ALA A 208 14.92 -3.28 -48.05
N ALA A 209 14.83 -3.94 -49.21
CA ALA A 209 15.62 -5.12 -49.51
C ALA A 209 16.19 -5.11 -50.94
N SER A 210 17.44 -5.55 -51.11
CA SER A 210 18.08 -5.70 -52.43
C SER A 210 18.30 -7.16 -52.81
N ALA A 211 18.44 -7.41 -54.12
CA ALA A 211 18.84 -8.73 -54.62
C ALA A 211 20.27 -9.13 -54.17
N ALA A 212 21.10 -8.15 -53.81
CA ALA A 212 22.46 -8.36 -53.30
C ALA A 212 22.49 -8.78 -51.81
N GLY A 213 21.33 -8.85 -51.15
CA GLY A 213 21.20 -9.30 -49.76
C GLY A 213 21.17 -8.19 -48.71
N ASP A 214 21.14 -6.91 -49.12
CA ASP A 214 20.90 -5.81 -48.18
C ASP A 214 19.46 -5.90 -47.65
N GLN A 215 19.28 -5.67 -46.35
CA GLN A 215 17.98 -5.59 -45.70
C GLN A 215 18.02 -4.52 -44.62
N ILE A 216 17.20 -3.49 -44.78
CA ILE A 216 17.14 -2.31 -43.91
C ILE A 216 15.74 -2.21 -43.30
N ILE A 217 15.66 -2.09 -41.98
CA ILE A 217 14.41 -2.00 -41.21
C ILE A 217 14.31 -0.63 -40.54
N VAL A 218 13.21 0.06 -40.78
CA VAL A 218 12.80 1.24 -40.01
C VAL A 218 11.51 0.91 -39.26
N PRO A 219 11.56 0.74 -37.92
CA PRO A 219 10.38 0.60 -37.09
C PRO A 219 9.46 1.82 -37.22
N ILE A 220 8.15 1.56 -37.28
CA ILE A 220 7.12 2.58 -37.38
C ILE A 220 6.17 2.37 -36.20
N GLY A 221 5.74 3.44 -35.55
CA GLY A 221 4.60 3.38 -34.64
C GLY A 221 3.91 4.72 -34.48
N PHE A 222 2.66 4.70 -34.04
CA PHE A 222 1.99 5.91 -33.61
C PHE A 222 0.88 5.60 -32.62
N GLN A 223 0.54 6.59 -31.80
CA GLN A 223 -0.67 6.56 -30.98
C GLN A 223 -1.77 7.34 -31.69
N ALA A 224 -2.88 6.69 -32.03
CA ALA A 224 -4.13 7.39 -32.25
C ALA A 224 -4.82 7.52 -30.89
N GLN A 225 -4.92 8.74 -30.35
CA GLN A 225 -5.52 8.94 -29.03
C GLN A 225 -6.93 8.35 -28.98
N VAL A 226 -7.32 7.91 -27.79
CA VAL A 226 -8.66 7.38 -27.56
C VAL A 226 -9.63 8.51 -27.28
N LYS A 227 -10.90 8.30 -27.61
CA LYS A 227 -11.96 9.21 -27.16
C LYS A 227 -12.00 9.20 -25.64
N GLN A 228 -11.99 10.38 -25.03
CA GLN A 228 -12.18 10.55 -23.60
C GLN A 228 -13.67 10.80 -23.32
N ALA A 229 -14.16 10.28 -22.20
CA ALA A 229 -15.49 10.53 -21.68
C ALA A 229 -15.41 10.97 -20.22
N THR A 230 -16.40 11.73 -19.78
CA THR A 230 -16.51 12.25 -18.42
C THR A 230 -17.37 11.34 -17.57
N LEU A 231 -16.77 10.73 -16.55
CA LEU A 231 -17.50 10.11 -15.45
C LEU A 231 -17.77 11.17 -14.37
N THR A 232 -19.04 11.45 -14.13
CA THR A 232 -19.49 12.31 -13.03
C THR A 232 -19.98 11.44 -11.87
N ILE A 233 -19.38 11.58 -10.70
CA ILE A 233 -19.85 10.93 -9.47
C ILE A 233 -20.58 11.99 -8.66
N ARG A 234 -21.88 11.77 -8.46
CA ARG A 234 -22.75 12.65 -7.68
C ARG A 234 -23.13 11.99 -6.38
N LEU A 235 -22.90 12.66 -5.26
CA LEU A 235 -23.28 12.20 -3.93
C LEU A 235 -24.41 13.08 -3.40
N VAL A 236 -25.52 12.45 -3.01
CA VAL A 236 -26.72 13.10 -2.45
C VAL A 236 -26.82 12.74 -0.97
N GLY A 237 -26.84 13.72 -0.08
CA GLY A 237 -26.81 13.46 1.36
C GLY A 237 -28.18 13.41 2.06
N GLY A 238 -29.21 14.06 1.49
CA GLY A 238 -30.51 14.23 2.14
C GLY A 238 -30.51 15.31 3.24
N ALA A 239 -31.64 15.46 3.95
CA ALA A 239 -31.86 16.57 4.90
C ALA A 239 -31.21 16.36 6.28
N GLU A 240 -31.08 15.12 6.73
CA GLU A 240 -30.56 14.77 8.08
C GLU A 240 -29.04 14.61 8.12
N ARG A 241 -28.36 14.81 6.98
CA ARG A 241 -26.92 14.65 6.86
C ARG A 241 -26.32 15.97 6.41
N TYR A 242 -25.09 16.23 6.84
CA TYR A 242 -24.30 17.31 6.30
C TYR A 242 -23.02 16.72 5.70
N LEU A 243 -22.92 16.71 4.37
CA LEU A 243 -21.74 16.24 3.65
C LEU A 243 -20.65 17.31 3.66
N PHE A 244 -19.40 16.91 3.83
CA PHE A 244 -18.25 17.81 3.72
C PHE A 244 -17.09 17.10 3.03
N PRO A 245 -17.16 16.91 1.69
CA PRO A 245 -16.03 16.40 0.91
C PRO A 245 -14.86 17.38 1.05
N GLY A 246 -13.81 16.98 1.78
CA GLY A 246 -12.67 17.84 2.07
C GLY A 246 -11.68 17.93 0.90
N ALA A 247 -10.71 18.84 0.99
CA ALA A 247 -9.62 18.95 0.02
C ALA A 247 -8.77 17.65 -0.13
N PHE A 248 -8.88 16.73 0.85
CA PHE A 248 -8.21 15.43 0.89
C PHE A 248 -9.16 14.25 0.61
N SER A 249 -10.28 14.48 -0.08
CA SER A 249 -11.22 13.45 -0.51
C SER A 249 -11.10 13.19 -2.01
N PRO A 250 -10.04 12.48 -2.49
CA PRO A 250 -9.93 12.18 -3.91
C PRO A 250 -11.04 11.21 -4.34
N ILE A 251 -11.41 11.33 -5.61
CA ILE A 251 -11.91 10.18 -6.37
C ILE A 251 -10.74 9.61 -7.14
N SER A 252 -10.50 8.32 -6.98
CA SER A 252 -9.52 7.55 -7.77
C SER A 252 -10.24 6.52 -8.61
N THR A 253 -9.70 6.22 -9.78
CA THR A 253 -10.24 5.22 -10.71
C THR A 253 -9.14 4.28 -11.12
N LEU A 254 -9.46 2.99 -11.20
CA LEU A 254 -8.57 1.94 -11.68
C LEU A 254 -9.24 1.27 -12.88
N ARG A 255 -8.61 1.30 -14.05
CA ARG A 255 -9.09 0.55 -15.22
C ARG A 255 -8.89 -0.95 -14.97
N VAL A 256 -9.95 -1.74 -15.14
CA VAL A 256 -9.95 -3.19 -14.83
C VAL A 256 -9.90 -4.07 -16.07
N ASN A 257 -10.21 -3.54 -17.26
CA ASN A 257 -10.11 -4.24 -18.54
C ASN A 257 -8.78 -3.89 -19.26
N ASP A 258 -7.67 -4.10 -18.58
CA ASP A 258 -6.33 -3.69 -19.04
C ASP A 258 -5.77 -4.48 -20.23
N THR A 259 -6.48 -5.54 -20.65
CA THR A 259 -6.18 -6.33 -21.85
C THR A 259 -6.81 -5.78 -23.13
N VAL A 260 -7.60 -4.68 -23.06
CA VAL A 260 -8.19 -4.04 -24.25
C VAL A 260 -7.08 -3.33 -25.04
N PRO A 261 -6.74 -3.80 -26.25
CA PRO A 261 -5.58 -3.29 -26.96
C PRO A 261 -5.67 -1.82 -27.35
N GLU A 262 -6.88 -1.32 -27.68
CA GLU A 262 -7.12 0.08 -28.03
C GLU A 262 -6.83 1.04 -26.87
N LEU A 263 -6.89 0.54 -25.64
CA LEU A 263 -6.61 1.29 -24.41
C LEU A 263 -5.20 1.05 -23.88
N ALA A 264 -4.34 0.39 -24.65
CA ALA A 264 -2.93 0.28 -24.33
C ALA A 264 -2.34 1.69 -24.10
N MET A 265 -1.52 1.83 -23.05
CA MET A 265 -0.87 3.08 -22.62
C MET A 265 -1.77 4.19 -22.07
N GLU A 266 -3.09 4.07 -22.16
CA GLU A 266 -3.99 4.93 -21.39
C GLU A 266 -3.78 4.66 -19.88
N PRO A 267 -3.82 5.68 -19.01
CA PRO A 267 -3.54 5.53 -17.59
C PRO A 267 -4.36 4.40 -16.95
N MET A 268 -3.67 3.55 -16.20
CA MET A 268 -4.31 2.51 -15.37
C MET A 268 -5.03 3.12 -14.17
N ASN A 269 -4.46 4.18 -13.59
CA ASN A 269 -5.03 4.90 -12.45
C ASN A 269 -5.10 6.40 -12.74
N THR A 270 -6.25 7.01 -12.46
CA THR A 270 -6.48 8.45 -12.55
C THR A 270 -7.22 8.93 -11.31
N SER A 271 -6.74 10.03 -10.71
CA SER A 271 -7.35 10.63 -9.52
C SER A 271 -7.69 12.10 -9.70
N THR A 272 -8.68 12.59 -8.96
CA THR A 272 -9.09 14.00 -8.93
C THR A 272 -9.56 14.42 -7.54
N TYR A 273 -9.44 15.71 -7.21
CA TYR A 273 -9.84 16.32 -5.92
C TYR A 273 -10.91 17.42 -6.12
N ASN A 274 -11.73 17.29 -7.16
CA ASN A 274 -12.55 18.39 -7.69
C ASN A 274 -14.03 18.33 -7.29
N TRP A 275 -14.34 17.94 -6.05
CA TRP A 275 -15.71 18.01 -5.54
C TRP A 275 -16.27 19.44 -5.63
N ARG A 276 -17.49 19.56 -6.15
CA ARG A 276 -18.21 20.83 -6.27
C ARG A 276 -19.66 20.65 -5.81
N PRO A 277 -20.26 21.63 -5.13
CA PRO A 277 -21.69 21.61 -4.87
C PRO A 277 -22.45 21.65 -6.20
N VAL A 278 -23.61 21.00 -6.25
CA VAL A 278 -24.51 21.04 -7.41
C VAL A 278 -25.48 22.21 -7.23
N ASP A 279 -25.49 23.13 -8.21
CA ASP A 279 -26.37 24.30 -8.18
C ASP A 279 -27.84 23.88 -8.10
N GLY A 280 -28.60 24.53 -7.20
CA GLY A 280 -30.02 24.24 -6.99
C GLY A 280 -30.32 22.92 -6.27
N ALA A 281 -29.30 22.15 -5.85
CA ALA A 281 -29.48 20.90 -5.10
C ALA A 281 -28.77 20.96 -3.75
N ALA A 282 -29.55 21.14 -2.68
CA ALA A 282 -29.01 21.18 -1.32
C ALA A 282 -28.30 19.87 -0.95
N ASN A 283 -27.18 19.97 -0.24
CA ASN A 283 -26.40 18.84 0.26
C ASN A 283 -26.07 17.79 -0.83
N THR A 284 -25.83 18.26 -2.04
CA THR A 284 -25.47 17.43 -3.19
C THR A 284 -24.17 17.93 -3.79
N TYR A 285 -23.24 17.02 -4.00
CA TYR A 285 -21.91 17.32 -4.53
C TYR A 285 -21.59 16.42 -5.70
N GLU A 286 -20.80 16.91 -6.64
CA GLU A 286 -20.29 16.11 -7.76
C GLU A 286 -18.78 16.27 -7.95
N SER A 287 -18.13 15.19 -8.39
CA SER A 287 -16.75 15.16 -8.85
C SER A 287 -16.74 14.61 -10.28
N LYS A 288 -15.90 15.18 -11.14
CA LYS A 288 -15.82 14.82 -12.57
C LYS A 288 -14.42 14.33 -12.90
N ILE A 289 -14.33 13.22 -13.60
CA ILE A 289 -13.06 12.65 -14.06
C ILE A 289 -13.16 12.30 -15.54
N ARG A 290 -12.14 12.69 -16.33
CA ARG A 290 -12.04 12.30 -17.75
C ARG A 290 -11.21 11.03 -17.87
N LEU A 291 -11.75 10.05 -18.57
CA LEU A 291 -11.18 8.71 -18.72
C LEU A 291 -11.38 8.22 -20.15
N ALA A 292 -10.60 7.23 -20.56
CA ALA A 292 -10.74 6.62 -21.86
C ALA A 292 -12.11 5.91 -22.00
N GLU A 293 -12.86 6.27 -23.05
CA GLU A 293 -14.10 5.61 -23.45
C GLU A 293 -13.83 4.15 -23.88
N GLY A 294 -14.71 3.23 -23.51
CA GLY A 294 -14.53 1.79 -23.67
C GLY A 294 -13.79 1.13 -22.50
N GLY A 295 -13.29 1.92 -21.56
CA GLY A 295 -12.73 1.41 -20.32
C GLY A 295 -13.82 0.92 -19.35
N VAL A 296 -13.50 -0.15 -18.63
CA VAL A 296 -14.24 -0.59 -17.45
C VAL A 296 -13.40 -0.19 -16.25
N TYR A 297 -13.99 0.52 -15.30
CA TYR A 297 -13.27 1.10 -14.17
C TYR A 297 -13.86 0.65 -12.84
N GLN A 298 -13.00 0.36 -11.86
CA GLN A 298 -13.37 0.56 -10.46
C GLN A 298 -13.19 2.04 -10.14
N PHE A 299 -14.07 2.64 -9.36
CA PHE A 299 -13.76 3.90 -8.68
C PHE A 299 -13.83 3.74 -7.17
N GLU A 300 -13.03 4.56 -6.49
CA GLU A 300 -13.04 4.70 -5.05
C GLU A 300 -12.95 6.16 -4.63
N GLY A 301 -13.35 6.43 -3.38
CA GLY A 301 -13.17 7.71 -2.72
C GLY A 301 -13.73 7.65 -1.30
N GLN A 302 -13.62 8.76 -0.58
CA GLN A 302 -14.15 8.87 0.78
C GLN A 302 -14.77 10.24 1.01
N VAL A 303 -15.93 10.26 1.66
CA VAL A 303 -16.57 11.51 2.07
C VAL A 303 -16.98 11.39 3.53
N SER A 304 -16.54 12.36 4.33
CA SER A 304 -17.01 12.50 5.70
C SER A 304 -18.34 13.25 5.71
N TRP A 305 -19.19 12.87 6.64
CA TRP A 305 -20.51 13.46 6.81
C TRP A 305 -20.89 13.48 8.29
N ARG A 306 -21.78 14.40 8.64
CA ARG A 306 -22.30 14.55 10.00
C ARG A 306 -23.76 14.16 10.02
N ASP A 307 -24.11 13.24 10.90
CA ASP A 307 -25.48 12.92 11.23
C ASP A 307 -26.03 14.06 12.10
N LEU A 308 -27.02 14.79 11.57
CA LEU A 308 -27.62 15.93 12.27
C LEU A 308 -28.55 15.47 13.40
N THR A 309 -28.96 14.20 13.44
CA THR A 309 -29.83 13.63 14.48
C THR A 309 -29.03 13.18 15.71
N THR A 310 -27.81 12.67 15.51
CA THR A 310 -26.93 12.20 16.60
C THR A 310 -25.77 13.14 16.88
N GLY A 311 -25.46 14.06 15.96
CA GLY A 311 -24.30 14.96 16.01
C GLY A 311 -22.97 14.27 15.70
N ARG A 312 -22.97 12.97 15.38
CA ARG A 312 -21.75 12.20 15.12
C ARG A 312 -21.24 12.42 13.71
N ASN A 313 -19.92 12.41 13.58
CA ASN A 313 -19.27 12.32 12.29
C ASN A 313 -19.11 10.86 11.88
N HIS A 314 -19.33 10.60 10.62
CA HIS A 314 -19.20 9.31 9.95
C HIS A 314 -18.41 9.51 8.66
N THR A 315 -17.96 8.40 8.09
CA THR A 315 -17.36 8.41 6.76
C THR A 315 -18.09 7.41 5.88
N VAL A 316 -18.30 7.76 4.62
CA VAL A 316 -18.71 6.82 3.59
C VAL A 316 -17.52 6.56 2.67
N PHE A 317 -17.16 5.28 2.52
CA PHE A 317 -16.22 4.82 1.53
C PHE A 317 -17.00 4.60 0.22
N LEU A 318 -16.82 5.53 -0.70
CA LEU A 318 -17.44 5.49 -2.02
C LEU A 318 -16.69 4.45 -2.84
N THR A 319 -17.33 3.36 -3.22
CA THR A 319 -16.71 2.42 -4.15
C THR A 319 -17.74 1.79 -5.07
N ARG A 320 -17.38 1.70 -6.34
CA ARG A 320 -18.06 0.87 -7.33
C ARG A 320 -16.97 0.00 -7.97
N PRO A 321 -17.00 -1.32 -7.73
CA PRO A 321 -15.97 -2.24 -8.24
C PRO A 321 -15.91 -2.35 -9.77
N GLU A 322 -16.99 -1.97 -10.47
CA GLU A 322 -17.09 -2.06 -11.93
C GLU A 322 -18.08 -1.03 -12.50
N VAL A 323 -17.59 -0.21 -13.44
CA VAL A 323 -18.32 0.82 -14.18
C VAL A 323 -17.85 0.79 -15.63
N SER A 324 -18.74 0.45 -16.56
CA SER A 324 -18.45 0.48 -18.00
C SER A 324 -18.70 1.88 -18.56
N LEU A 325 -17.64 2.54 -19.02
CA LEU A 325 -17.70 3.91 -19.53
C LEU A 325 -17.79 3.93 -21.06
N THR A 326 -19.00 3.94 -21.60
CA THR A 326 -19.24 3.97 -23.06
C THR A 326 -19.43 5.38 -23.63
N GLY A 327 -19.40 6.40 -22.78
CA GLY A 327 -19.62 7.80 -23.10
C GLY A 327 -19.74 8.61 -21.80
N ASP A 328 -20.07 9.90 -21.91
CA ASP A 328 -20.28 10.74 -20.73
C ASP A 328 -21.43 10.16 -19.89
N MET A 329 -21.18 9.95 -18.59
CA MET A 329 -22.17 9.36 -17.69
C MET A 329 -22.11 9.95 -16.29
N THR A 330 -23.23 9.86 -15.58
CA THR A 330 -23.34 10.24 -14.17
C THR A 330 -23.73 9.04 -13.33
N ILE A 331 -22.97 8.79 -12.25
CA ILE A 331 -23.34 7.84 -11.20
C ILE A 331 -23.79 8.65 -10.00
N THR A 332 -25.06 8.51 -9.65
CA THR A 332 -25.63 9.10 -8.44
C THR A 332 -25.57 8.09 -7.30
N LEU A 333 -25.01 8.49 -6.17
CA LEU A 333 -24.93 7.76 -4.92
C LEU A 333 -25.80 8.51 -3.89
N ASP A 334 -26.92 7.90 -3.50
CA ASP A 334 -27.81 8.48 -2.50
C ASP A 334 -27.49 7.91 -1.12
N MET A 335 -27.15 8.75 -0.14
CA MET A 335 -26.80 8.32 1.20
C MET A 335 -27.89 7.53 1.93
N ASP A 336 -29.14 7.54 1.46
CA ASP A 336 -30.20 6.66 1.95
C ASP A 336 -30.03 5.20 1.51
N ASP A 337 -29.30 4.94 0.42
CA ASP A 337 -28.93 3.60 -0.06
C ASP A 337 -27.63 3.06 0.57
N ALA A 338 -26.88 3.91 1.27
CA ALA A 338 -25.65 3.50 1.92
C ALA A 338 -25.94 2.60 3.13
N VAL A 339 -25.08 1.62 3.37
CA VAL A 339 -25.19 0.69 4.51
C VAL A 339 -23.98 0.81 5.44
N PRO A 340 -24.18 0.78 6.76
CA PRO A 340 -23.07 0.85 7.71
C PRO A 340 -22.37 -0.50 7.79
N ILE A 341 -21.05 -0.46 7.89
CA ILE A 341 -20.25 -1.61 8.33
C ILE A 341 -20.36 -1.68 9.85
N ARG A 342 -20.82 -2.81 10.36
CA ARG A 342 -21.06 -3.01 11.80
C ARG A 342 -20.54 -4.37 12.25
N PHE A 343 -19.72 -4.35 13.28
CA PHE A 343 -19.40 -5.54 14.07
C PHE A 343 -20.16 -5.48 15.39
N GLU A 344 -21.02 -6.47 15.63
CA GLU A 344 -21.69 -6.65 16.91
C GLU A 344 -21.01 -7.77 17.67
N THR A 345 -20.65 -7.50 18.92
CA THR A 345 -19.84 -8.39 19.74
C THR A 345 -20.70 -9.02 20.86
N PRO A 346 -20.32 -10.21 21.34
CA PRO A 346 -21.03 -10.88 22.42
C PRO A 346 -21.10 -10.09 23.74
N LYS A 347 -20.08 -9.28 24.04
CA LYS A 347 -20.00 -8.43 25.24
C LYS A 347 -20.03 -6.97 24.82
N PRO A 348 -20.55 -6.05 25.65
CA PRO A 348 -20.52 -4.62 25.32
C PRO A 348 -19.12 -4.16 24.95
N SER A 349 -18.96 -3.49 23.81
CA SER A 349 -17.64 -3.00 23.39
C SER A 349 -17.77 -1.71 22.57
N THR A 350 -16.64 -1.10 22.28
CA THR A 350 -16.53 0.19 21.61
C THR A 350 -15.38 0.14 20.62
N ALA A 351 -15.64 0.58 19.39
CA ALA A 351 -14.62 0.65 18.35
C ALA A 351 -13.54 1.66 18.71
N VAL A 352 -12.29 1.19 18.75
CA VAL A 352 -11.09 2.02 18.88
C VAL A 352 -10.35 2.15 17.56
N ASN A 353 -10.61 1.21 16.63
CA ASN A 353 -9.99 1.17 15.32
C ASN A 353 -10.97 0.72 14.24
N VAL A 354 -11.01 1.38 13.09
CA VAL A 354 -11.72 0.93 11.89
C VAL A 354 -10.92 1.25 10.62
N ASN A 355 -10.64 0.22 9.82
CA ASN A 355 -9.99 0.36 8.52
C ASN A 355 -10.68 -0.51 7.48
N LEU A 356 -10.65 -0.05 6.23
CA LEU A 356 -11.03 -0.86 5.08
C LEU A 356 -9.81 -1.11 4.21
N THR A 357 -9.78 -2.27 3.59
CA THR A 357 -8.82 -2.62 2.54
C THR A 357 -9.60 -3.18 1.37
N TRP A 358 -9.17 -2.97 0.15
CA TRP A 358 -9.72 -3.67 -1.00
C TRP A 358 -8.62 -4.23 -1.88
N GLN A 359 -8.96 -5.29 -2.60
CA GLN A 359 -8.13 -5.93 -3.60
C GLN A 359 -8.89 -5.97 -4.92
N ARG A 360 -8.17 -5.69 -6.01
CA ARG A 360 -8.69 -5.80 -7.37
C ARG A 360 -7.72 -6.60 -8.24
N VAL A 361 -8.20 -7.69 -8.80
CA VAL A 361 -7.52 -8.41 -9.89
C VAL A 361 -8.12 -7.92 -11.20
N VAL A 362 -7.30 -7.35 -12.07
CA VAL A 362 -7.72 -6.85 -13.39
C VAL A 362 -7.72 -7.97 -14.44
N ALA A 363 -8.17 -7.71 -15.66
CA ALA A 363 -8.34 -8.70 -16.72
C ALA A 363 -7.04 -9.47 -17.04
N SER A 364 -5.88 -8.84 -16.96
CA SER A 364 -4.57 -9.49 -17.15
C SER A 364 -4.14 -10.41 -16.00
N GLY A 365 -4.88 -10.44 -14.89
CA GLY A 365 -4.50 -11.13 -13.66
C GLY A 365 -3.60 -10.31 -12.73
N GLN A 366 -3.26 -9.07 -13.07
CA GLN A 366 -2.50 -8.18 -12.17
C GLN A 366 -3.31 -7.81 -10.93
N HIS A 367 -2.64 -7.76 -9.77
CA HIS A 367 -3.27 -7.45 -8.50
C HIS A 367 -2.99 -6.00 -8.07
N TYR A 368 -4.05 -5.29 -7.69
CA TYR A 368 -4.01 -3.95 -7.13
C TYR A 368 -4.66 -3.94 -5.75
N TYR A 369 -4.21 -3.03 -4.89
CA TYR A 369 -4.64 -2.92 -3.51
C TYR A 369 -4.87 -1.46 -3.14
N GLY A 370 -5.84 -1.20 -2.29
CA GLY A 370 -6.03 0.10 -1.66
C GLY A 370 -6.57 -0.04 -0.25
N PHE A 371 -6.53 1.06 0.49
CA PHE A 371 -6.91 1.08 1.90
C PHE A 371 -7.53 2.41 2.30
N PHE A 372 -8.30 2.35 3.37
CA PHE A 372 -8.90 3.50 4.04
C PHE A 372 -8.67 3.39 5.54
N LEU A 373 -8.07 4.43 6.14
CA LEU A 373 -7.81 4.52 7.57
C LEU A 373 -8.86 5.41 8.25
N GLY A 374 -10.00 4.83 8.63
CA GLY A 374 -11.12 5.59 9.21
C GLY A 374 -10.80 6.18 10.59
N SER A 375 -9.93 5.53 11.34
CA SER A 375 -9.51 5.97 12.67
C SER A 375 -8.43 7.05 12.68
N PHE A 376 -7.75 7.35 11.56
CA PHE A 376 -6.61 8.28 11.62
C PHE A 376 -7.02 9.75 11.87
N TRP A 377 -8.22 10.15 11.43
CA TRP A 377 -8.61 11.56 11.33
C TRP A 377 -9.60 12.05 12.41
N THR A 378 -10.17 11.15 13.21
CA THR A 378 -11.34 11.45 14.05
C THR A 378 -11.00 11.60 15.53
N VAL A 379 -11.77 12.42 16.25
CA VAL A 379 -11.67 12.61 17.71
C VAL A 379 -12.32 11.44 18.45
N ALA A 380 -13.33 10.84 17.82
CA ALA A 380 -13.99 9.60 18.22
C ALA A 380 -14.34 8.82 16.94
N VAL A 381 -14.13 7.50 16.93
CA VAL A 381 -14.34 6.67 15.74
C VAL A 381 -15.82 6.68 15.33
N GLY A 382 -16.10 7.29 14.17
CA GLY A 382 -17.39 7.19 13.51
C GLY A 382 -17.54 5.87 12.75
N HIS A 383 -18.77 5.42 12.53
CA HIS A 383 -19.02 4.29 11.62
C HIS A 383 -18.60 4.61 10.19
N VAL A 384 -18.11 3.57 9.50
CA VAL A 384 -17.84 3.60 8.07
C VAL A 384 -19.02 3.00 7.31
N TRP A 385 -19.43 3.68 6.26
CA TRP A 385 -20.54 3.27 5.39
C TRP A 385 -20.01 2.92 4.01
N VAL A 386 -20.71 2.04 3.31
CA VAL A 386 -20.41 1.66 1.92
C VAL A 386 -21.71 1.58 1.12
N PHE A 387 -21.59 1.64 -0.20
CA PHE A 387 -22.72 1.40 -1.08
C PHE A 387 -22.71 -0.05 -1.57
N PRO A 388 -23.85 -0.76 -1.51
CA PRO A 388 -23.98 -2.07 -2.14
C PRO A 388 -23.62 -2.03 -3.63
N SER A 389 -23.12 -3.14 -4.16
CA SER A 389 -22.72 -3.28 -5.56
C SER A 389 -23.17 -4.61 -6.16
N PRO A 390 -23.36 -4.69 -7.48
CA PRO A 390 -23.45 -5.98 -8.17
C PRO A 390 -22.11 -6.72 -8.11
N ALA A 391 -22.13 -7.99 -8.53
CA ALA A 391 -20.91 -8.76 -8.73
C ALA A 391 -20.10 -8.24 -9.91
N VAL A 392 -18.78 -8.20 -9.76
CA VAL A 392 -17.85 -7.89 -10.86
C VAL A 392 -17.89 -8.97 -11.93
N THR A 393 -17.73 -8.57 -13.19
CA THR A 393 -17.66 -9.48 -14.34
C THR A 393 -16.24 -9.58 -14.92
N VAL A 394 -15.39 -8.58 -14.67
CA VAL A 394 -13.99 -8.56 -15.09
C VAL A 394 -13.10 -8.87 -13.89
N GLY A 395 -12.25 -9.88 -13.98
CA GLY A 395 -11.27 -10.23 -12.94
C GLY A 395 -11.91 -10.57 -11.59
N ALA A 396 -11.33 -10.12 -10.48
CA ALA A 396 -11.83 -10.36 -9.12
C ALA A 396 -11.77 -9.11 -8.24
N PHE A 397 -12.66 -9.04 -7.24
CA PHE A 397 -12.72 -7.96 -6.25
C PHE A 397 -12.87 -8.55 -4.85
N ALA A 398 -12.25 -7.91 -3.86
CA ALA A 398 -12.53 -8.18 -2.46
C ALA A 398 -12.47 -6.90 -1.63
N LEU A 399 -13.36 -6.78 -0.64
CA LEU A 399 -13.37 -5.71 0.35
C LEU A 399 -13.20 -6.33 1.73
N GLY A 400 -12.12 -5.97 2.42
CA GLY A 400 -11.88 -6.28 3.82
C GLY A 400 -12.30 -5.13 4.72
N ALA A 401 -13.05 -5.46 5.77
CA ALA A 401 -13.35 -4.56 6.88
C ALA A 401 -12.67 -5.07 8.14
N ASN A 402 -11.87 -4.22 8.77
CA ASN A 402 -11.13 -4.52 9.99
C ASN A 402 -11.57 -3.54 11.08
N GLU A 403 -11.97 -4.05 12.24
CA GLU A 403 -12.38 -3.25 13.39
C GLU A 403 -11.82 -3.85 14.68
N ILE A 404 -11.18 -3.01 15.52
CA ILE A 404 -10.81 -3.40 16.88
C ILE A 404 -11.80 -2.75 17.83
N GLN A 405 -12.40 -3.56 18.70
CA GLN A 405 -13.29 -3.09 19.75
C GLN A 405 -12.81 -3.52 21.14
N THR A 406 -12.74 -2.57 22.07
CA THR A 406 -12.39 -2.83 23.47
C THR A 406 -13.64 -2.82 24.34
N ALA A 407 -13.55 -3.33 25.55
CA ALA A 407 -14.55 -3.05 26.57
C ALA A 407 -14.70 -1.52 26.77
N PRO A 408 -15.90 -1.00 27.13
CA PRO A 408 -16.12 0.43 27.35
C PRO A 408 -15.14 0.98 28.37
N GLN A 409 -14.46 2.08 28.03
CA GLN A 409 -13.39 2.65 28.85
C GLN A 409 -13.90 3.43 30.07
N ALA A 410 -15.16 3.86 30.03
CA ALA A 410 -15.86 4.44 31.16
C ALA A 410 -17.35 4.12 31.09
N THR A 411 -17.93 3.82 32.25
CA THR A 411 -19.38 3.87 32.45
C THR A 411 -19.68 5.05 33.36
N VAL A 412 -20.56 5.94 32.90
CA VAL A 412 -20.87 7.19 33.61
C VAL A 412 -22.33 7.16 34.02
N THR A 413 -22.60 7.27 35.32
CA THR A 413 -23.95 7.35 35.87
C THR A 413 -24.19 8.74 36.44
N VAL A 414 -25.04 9.51 35.79
CA VAL A 414 -25.44 10.85 36.23
C VAL A 414 -26.64 10.74 37.15
N ASN A 415 -26.55 11.33 38.34
CA ASN A 415 -27.57 11.33 39.37
C ASN A 415 -28.07 12.78 39.60
N GLY A 416 -29.38 13.00 39.50
CA GLY A 416 -30.02 14.30 39.68
C GLY A 416 -31.48 14.14 40.12
N ARG A 417 -32.44 14.70 39.38
CA ARG A 417 -33.89 14.42 39.62
C ARG A 417 -34.33 13.03 39.15
N GLY A 418 -33.40 12.29 38.56
CA GLY A 418 -33.51 10.89 38.18
C GLY A 418 -32.09 10.32 38.05
N ARG A 419 -31.95 9.25 37.26
CA ARG A 419 -30.65 8.64 36.97
C ARG A 419 -30.58 8.29 35.49
N VAL A 420 -29.40 8.50 34.88
CA VAL A 420 -29.07 7.98 33.55
C VAL A 420 -27.67 7.40 33.56
N THR A 421 -27.51 6.21 32.99
CA THR A 421 -26.21 5.58 32.75
C THR A 421 -25.88 5.63 31.26
N ILE A 422 -24.69 6.11 30.94
CA ILE A 422 -24.17 6.34 29.59
C ILE A 422 -22.75 5.76 29.48
N ARG A 423 -22.30 5.50 28.24
CA ARG A 423 -20.98 4.95 27.94
C ARG A 423 -20.25 5.89 26.98
N PRO A 424 -19.74 7.02 27.48
CA PRO A 424 -19.12 8.02 26.62
C PRO A 424 -17.82 7.50 26.00
N LEU A 425 -17.43 8.11 24.89
CA LEU A 425 -16.15 7.86 24.23
C LEU A 425 -15.10 8.84 24.74
N TYR A 426 -13.87 8.39 24.99
CA TYR A 426 -12.74 9.31 25.20
C TYR A 426 -12.24 9.87 23.86
N THR A 427 -11.54 11.02 23.92
CA THR A 427 -10.72 11.49 22.79
C THR A 427 -9.66 10.43 22.42
N MET A 428 -9.57 10.12 21.13
CA MET A 428 -8.76 9.03 20.53
C MET A 428 -7.29 8.90 20.96
N GLU A 429 -6.81 7.65 20.88
CA GLU A 429 -5.56 7.09 21.46
C GLU A 429 -4.32 7.10 20.55
N ASN A 430 -4.44 7.56 19.31
CA ASN A 430 -3.53 7.20 18.22
C ASN A 430 -2.16 7.95 18.18
N SER A 431 -1.69 8.54 19.29
CA SER A 431 -0.30 9.02 19.44
C SER A 431 -0.14 9.88 20.71
N GLY A 432 0.05 9.22 21.84
CA GLY A 432 0.58 9.84 23.05
C GLY A 432 -0.42 9.95 24.20
N TYR A 433 0.14 10.24 25.37
CA TYR A 433 -0.52 10.43 26.65
C TYR A 433 -1.79 11.29 26.51
N ARG A 434 -2.96 10.66 26.68
CA ARG A 434 -4.26 11.35 26.81
C ARG A 434 -4.82 11.07 28.20
N PRO A 435 -5.17 12.09 28.99
CA PRO A 435 -5.76 11.88 30.31
C PRO A 435 -7.05 11.08 30.24
N LYS A 436 -7.12 10.00 31.03
CA LYS A 436 -8.31 9.18 31.26
C LYS A 436 -8.53 9.08 32.77
N PHE A 437 -9.75 8.81 33.21
CA PHE A 437 -9.93 8.47 34.63
C PHE A 437 -9.28 7.11 34.92
N ALA A 438 -8.44 7.04 35.95
CA ALA A 438 -7.75 5.80 36.35
C ALA A 438 -8.47 4.97 37.42
N THR A 439 -9.35 5.60 38.18
CA THR A 439 -10.05 4.92 39.27
C THR A 439 -11.50 5.34 39.25
N ASP A 440 -12.34 4.55 39.88
CA ASP A 440 -13.72 4.95 40.09
C ASP A 440 -13.77 6.25 40.88
N ARG A 441 -14.66 7.16 40.46
CA ARG A 441 -14.83 8.47 41.08
C ARG A 441 -16.31 8.79 41.23
N ARG A 442 -16.67 9.32 42.39
CA ARG A 442 -17.91 10.09 42.56
C ARG A 442 -17.54 11.57 42.56
N LEU A 443 -18.05 12.31 41.58
CA LEU A 443 -17.75 13.73 41.39
C LEU A 443 -19.03 14.56 41.46
N ARG A 444 -18.88 15.84 41.75
CA ARG A 444 -19.94 16.82 41.41
C ARG A 444 -19.99 16.96 39.90
N ILE A 445 -21.16 17.29 39.37
CA ILE A 445 -21.30 17.69 37.97
C ILE A 445 -21.82 19.12 37.91
N VAL A 446 -21.19 19.96 37.10
CA VAL A 446 -21.54 21.37 36.89
C VAL A 446 -21.75 21.62 35.41
N THR A 447 -22.58 22.59 35.04
CA THR A 447 -22.80 22.92 33.63
C THR A 447 -21.76 23.91 33.11
N GLU A 448 -21.59 23.99 31.80
CA GLU A 448 -20.80 25.05 31.16
C GLU A 448 -21.26 26.46 31.58
N ALA A 449 -22.56 26.66 31.79
CA ALA A 449 -23.11 27.93 32.27
C ALA A 449 -22.66 28.24 33.71
N ASP A 450 -22.63 27.24 34.60
CA ASP A 450 -22.10 27.39 35.95
C ASP A 450 -20.62 27.77 35.92
N LEU A 451 -19.84 27.09 35.06
CA LEU A 451 -18.41 27.35 34.88
C LEU A 451 -18.16 28.79 34.37
N LYS A 452 -18.90 29.24 33.34
CA LYS A 452 -18.79 30.60 32.79
C LYS A 452 -19.27 31.68 33.76
N ALA A 453 -20.21 31.35 34.65
CA ALA A 453 -20.66 32.23 35.73
C ALA A 453 -19.66 32.30 36.92
N GLY A 454 -18.51 31.63 36.83
CA GLY A 454 -17.47 31.64 37.86
C GLY A 454 -17.81 30.80 39.09
N ARG A 455 -18.76 29.86 38.99
CA ARG A 455 -19.05 28.93 40.09
C ARG A 455 -17.90 27.94 40.25
N ASP A 456 -17.69 27.49 41.49
CA ASP A 456 -16.64 26.53 41.78
C ASP A 456 -16.84 25.21 41.00
N ALA A 457 -15.87 24.89 40.17
CA ALA A 457 -15.77 23.69 39.36
C ALA A 457 -14.60 22.78 39.78
N ALA A 458 -13.87 23.13 40.85
CA ALA A 458 -12.75 22.33 41.32
C ALA A 458 -13.21 20.90 41.66
N GLY A 459 -12.55 19.92 41.04
CA GLY A 459 -12.87 18.50 41.18
C GLY A 459 -14.23 18.06 40.60
N ALA A 460 -14.94 18.93 39.88
CA ALA A 460 -16.21 18.60 39.24
C ALA A 460 -16.02 18.12 37.79
N LEU A 461 -16.94 17.30 37.29
CA LEU A 461 -17.09 17.03 35.87
C LEU A 461 -17.90 18.17 35.23
N VAL A 462 -17.38 18.80 34.19
CA VAL A 462 -18.09 19.88 33.49
C VAL A 462 -18.91 19.29 32.34
N PHE A 463 -20.23 19.44 32.39
CA PHE A 463 -21.14 19.06 31.31
C PHE A 463 -21.33 20.22 30.32
N VAL A 464 -20.99 19.95 29.06
CA VAL A 464 -20.97 20.93 27.97
C VAL A 464 -21.93 20.48 26.88
N ARG A 465 -22.80 21.39 26.42
CA ARG A 465 -23.80 21.10 25.40
C ARG A 465 -23.94 22.25 24.42
N GLY A 466 -23.90 21.95 23.11
CA GLY A 466 -24.11 22.94 22.05
C GLY A 466 -23.10 24.08 22.04
N SER A 467 -21.91 23.87 22.62
CA SER A 467 -20.85 24.88 22.64
C SER A 467 -20.29 25.05 21.22
N THR A 468 -20.17 26.30 20.78
CA THR A 468 -19.54 26.64 19.49
C THR A 468 -18.03 26.83 19.63
N ASP A 469 -17.50 26.80 20.85
CA ASP A 469 -16.08 26.97 21.17
C ASP A 469 -15.68 26.09 22.37
N ILE A 470 -15.39 24.83 22.06
CA ILE A 470 -14.97 23.88 23.08
C ILE A 470 -13.56 24.15 23.61
N ASN A 471 -12.67 24.70 22.80
CA ASN A 471 -11.29 24.94 23.20
C ASN A 471 -11.26 25.90 24.40
N SER A 472 -11.95 27.04 24.29
CA SER A 472 -12.10 27.98 25.40
C SER A 472 -12.78 27.37 26.63
N THR A 473 -13.75 26.49 26.42
CA THR A 473 -14.46 25.82 27.53
C THR A 473 -13.57 24.84 28.27
N VAL A 474 -12.77 24.05 27.54
CA VAL A 474 -11.77 23.13 28.11
C VAL A 474 -10.69 23.92 28.85
N GLU A 475 -10.18 25.00 28.27
CA GLU A 475 -9.20 25.89 28.93
C GLU A 475 -9.74 26.46 30.25
N LEU A 476 -10.99 26.92 30.26
CA LEU A 476 -11.64 27.42 31.45
C LEU A 476 -11.83 26.33 32.51
N ALA A 477 -12.23 25.12 32.09
CA ALA A 477 -12.35 23.96 32.98
C ALA A 477 -10.99 23.58 33.61
N VAL A 478 -9.91 23.62 32.83
CA VAL A 478 -8.54 23.42 33.32
C VAL A 478 -8.17 24.49 34.34
N LYS A 479 -8.39 25.78 34.05
CA LYS A 479 -8.14 26.89 34.98
C LYS A 479 -8.94 26.74 36.28
N ALA A 480 -10.17 26.26 36.19
CA ALA A 480 -11.04 26.01 37.33
C ALA A 480 -10.71 24.71 38.09
N LYS A 481 -9.66 23.97 37.69
CA LYS A 481 -9.24 22.69 38.28
C LYS A 481 -10.35 21.63 38.25
N ALA A 482 -11.12 21.62 37.16
CA ALA A 482 -12.14 20.60 36.92
C ALA A 482 -11.51 19.20 36.84
N ALA A 483 -12.30 18.19 37.19
CA ALA A 483 -11.88 16.79 37.11
C ALA A 483 -11.94 16.23 35.68
N GLY A 484 -12.66 16.88 34.77
CA GLY A 484 -12.81 16.48 33.37
C GLY A 484 -13.98 17.18 32.70
N VAL A 485 -14.19 16.89 31.42
CA VAL A 485 -15.27 17.46 30.60
C VAL A 485 -16.07 16.34 29.94
N LEU A 486 -17.39 16.46 29.99
CA LEU A 486 -18.35 15.60 29.30
C LEU A 486 -19.11 16.47 28.28
N ALA A 487 -18.78 16.33 27.01
CA ALA A 487 -19.30 17.13 25.91
C ALA A 487 -20.20 16.31 24.98
N ASP A 488 -21.08 16.98 24.23
CA ASP A 488 -21.83 16.33 23.17
C ASP A 488 -21.04 16.22 21.84
N ALA A 489 -21.56 15.41 20.91
CA ALA A 489 -20.86 15.08 19.67
C ALA A 489 -20.72 16.25 18.69
N GLN A 490 -21.57 17.28 18.78
CA GLN A 490 -21.48 18.48 17.92
C GLN A 490 -20.13 19.20 18.06
N ILE A 491 -19.51 19.04 19.21
CA ILE A 491 -18.25 19.64 19.59
C ILE A 491 -17.04 18.83 19.09
N SER A 492 -17.23 17.52 18.85
CA SER A 492 -16.14 16.61 18.46
C SER A 492 -15.50 16.95 17.10
N SER A 493 -16.18 17.70 16.23
CA SER A 493 -15.65 18.18 14.96
C SER A 493 -14.76 19.42 15.05
N LEU A 494 -14.77 20.11 16.20
CA LEU A 494 -14.09 21.41 16.37
C LEU A 494 -12.64 21.28 16.88
N LEU A 495 -12.20 20.07 17.24
CA LEU A 495 -10.84 19.82 17.72
C LEU A 495 -9.93 19.44 16.54
N ASN A 496 -9.11 20.39 16.10
CA ASN A 496 -8.07 20.16 15.10
C ASN A 496 -7.02 19.16 15.61
N LEU A 497 -6.36 18.43 14.71
CA LEU A 497 -5.28 17.49 15.04
C LEU A 497 -4.17 18.15 15.90
N SER A 498 -3.90 19.44 15.69
CA SER A 498 -2.96 20.24 16.48
C SER A 498 -3.41 20.49 17.92
N ASP A 499 -4.71 20.71 18.14
CA ASP A 499 -5.28 21.08 19.44
C ASP A 499 -5.43 19.85 20.35
N ARG A 500 -5.31 18.64 19.78
CA ARG A 500 -5.39 17.36 20.50
C ARG A 500 -4.15 17.06 21.33
N VAL A 501 -3.04 17.74 21.09
CA VAL A 501 -1.77 17.55 21.82
C VAL A 501 -1.76 18.52 23.01
N GLY A 502 -2.07 18.01 24.22
CA GLY A 502 -1.83 18.77 25.46
C GLY A 502 -3.03 19.10 26.34
N ILE A 503 -4.23 18.54 26.10
CA ILE A 503 -5.35 18.66 27.04
C ILE A 503 -4.98 17.92 28.34
N PRO A 504 -4.89 18.60 29.51
CA PRO A 504 -4.35 18.00 30.73
C PRO A 504 -5.42 17.38 31.63
N ILE A 505 -6.68 17.30 31.19
CA ILE A 505 -7.81 16.69 31.91
C ILE A 505 -8.60 15.72 31.00
N PRO A 506 -9.29 14.71 31.55
CA PRO A 506 -10.10 13.79 30.76
C PRO A 506 -11.22 14.49 29.98
N LEU A 507 -11.40 14.09 28.72
CA LEU A 507 -12.44 14.62 27.82
C LEU A 507 -13.26 13.46 27.22
N LEU A 508 -14.57 13.50 27.45
CA LEU A 508 -15.53 12.45 27.11
C LEU A 508 -16.64 12.99 26.19
N TYR A 509 -17.11 12.19 25.24
CA TYR A 509 -18.16 12.56 24.27
C TYR A 509 -19.40 11.68 24.36
N LEU A 510 -20.55 12.33 24.15
CA LEU A 510 -21.87 11.72 24.05
C LEU A 510 -22.52 12.04 22.72
N ASP A 511 -23.37 11.16 22.20
CA ASP A 511 -24.27 11.58 21.12
C ASP A 511 -25.33 12.59 21.62
N LEU A 512 -26.01 13.25 20.69
CA LEU A 512 -27.04 14.25 21.03
C LEU A 512 -28.21 13.68 21.83
N LYS A 513 -28.56 12.40 21.64
CA LYS A 513 -29.66 11.74 22.38
C LYS A 513 -29.23 11.43 23.81
N GLU A 514 -28.01 10.98 24.02
CA GLU A 514 -27.37 10.79 25.32
C GLU A 514 -27.23 12.12 26.07
N SER A 515 -26.71 13.16 25.41
CA SER A 515 -26.59 14.51 25.96
C SER A 515 -27.94 15.06 26.40
N ALA A 516 -29.00 14.88 25.59
CA ALA A 516 -30.35 15.28 25.96
C ALA A 516 -30.87 14.55 27.21
N ARG A 517 -30.59 13.25 27.35
CA ARG A 517 -30.96 12.48 28.56
C ARG A 517 -30.21 12.95 29.80
N VAL A 518 -28.92 13.25 29.69
CA VAL A 518 -28.11 13.83 30.78
C VAL A 518 -28.67 15.19 31.20
N ALA A 519 -28.94 16.07 30.24
CA ALA A 519 -29.52 17.38 30.51
C ALA A 519 -30.88 17.29 31.24
N ALA A 520 -31.73 16.34 30.86
CA ALA A 520 -33.01 16.11 31.52
C ALA A 520 -32.86 15.68 32.99
N VAL A 521 -31.86 14.85 33.31
CA VAL A 521 -31.58 14.43 34.69
C VAL A 521 -31.02 15.58 35.55
N LEU A 522 -30.22 16.47 34.94
CA LEU A 522 -29.61 17.62 35.62
C LEU A 522 -30.59 18.78 35.82
N ALA A 523 -31.63 18.91 34.99
CA ALA A 523 -32.56 20.03 35.02
C ALA A 523 -33.24 20.20 36.39
N GLY A 524 -32.94 21.30 37.08
CA GLY A 524 -33.48 21.62 38.40
C GLY A 524 -32.97 20.74 39.55
N ALA A 525 -31.91 19.94 39.34
CA ALA A 525 -31.23 19.23 40.41
C ALA A 525 -30.41 20.21 41.28
N THR A 526 -30.49 20.08 42.60
CA THR A 526 -29.81 21.00 43.53
C THR A 526 -28.35 20.62 43.82
N ARG A 527 -28.03 19.33 43.83
CA ARG A 527 -26.68 18.78 44.06
C ARG A 527 -26.45 17.53 43.21
N PRO A 528 -26.47 17.63 41.88
CA PRO A 528 -26.26 16.47 41.03
C PRO A 528 -24.84 15.93 41.19
N THR A 529 -24.71 14.61 41.08
CA THR A 529 -23.42 13.91 41.13
C THR A 529 -23.27 13.01 39.92
N VAL A 530 -22.03 12.63 39.64
CA VAL A 530 -21.71 11.67 38.60
C VAL A 530 -20.81 10.58 39.19
N ASP A 531 -21.18 9.34 38.93
CA ASP A 531 -20.39 8.16 39.25
C ASP A 531 -19.68 7.72 37.97
N ILE A 532 -18.35 7.72 37.99
CA ILE A 532 -17.50 7.28 36.88
C ILE A 532 -16.89 5.96 37.31
N GLU A 533 -17.26 4.90 36.59
CA GLU A 533 -16.61 3.59 36.66
C GLU A 533 -15.53 3.57 35.56
N ALA A 534 -14.27 3.60 35.98
CA ALA A 534 -13.13 3.79 35.09
C ALA A 534 -12.47 2.46 34.73
N GLN A 535 -12.14 2.27 33.46
CA GLN A 535 -11.50 1.05 32.98
C GLN A 535 -10.18 1.37 32.26
N ILE A 536 -9.09 1.42 33.02
CA ILE A 536 -7.74 1.67 32.47
C ILE A 536 -7.30 0.53 31.55
N THR A 537 -7.37 -0.70 32.06
CA THR A 537 -6.97 -1.90 31.36
C THR A 537 -8.20 -2.58 30.78
N THR A 538 -8.21 -2.81 29.47
CA THR A 538 -9.33 -3.51 28.85
C THR A 538 -9.29 -4.99 29.24
N PRO A 539 -10.31 -5.54 29.93
CA PRO A 539 -10.32 -6.95 30.32
C PRO A 539 -10.51 -7.87 29.11
N TYR A 540 -11.03 -7.34 28.01
CA TYR A 540 -11.14 -8.05 26.74
C TYR A 540 -11.07 -7.13 25.53
N GLU A 541 -10.75 -7.71 24.38
CA GLU A 541 -10.68 -7.03 23.09
C GLU A 541 -11.16 -7.94 21.96
N TYR A 542 -11.85 -7.36 20.99
CA TYR A 542 -12.30 -8.03 19.78
C TYR A 542 -11.53 -7.49 18.58
N LYS A 543 -10.80 -8.36 17.89
CA LYS A 543 -10.08 -8.10 16.64
C LYS A 543 -10.88 -8.71 15.51
N MET A 544 -11.74 -7.88 14.96
CA MET A 544 -12.75 -8.28 14.00
C MET A 544 -12.25 -8.00 12.59
N VAL A 545 -12.20 -9.04 11.76
CA VAL A 545 -12.07 -8.90 10.31
C VAL A 545 -13.22 -9.62 9.62
N HIS A 546 -13.67 -9.05 8.51
CA HIS A 546 -14.53 -9.70 7.55
C HIS A 546 -14.13 -9.34 6.13
N PHE A 547 -14.24 -10.29 5.20
CA PHE A 547 -13.92 -10.09 3.79
C PHE A 547 -15.12 -10.44 2.90
N GLU A 548 -15.60 -9.46 2.14
CA GLU A 548 -16.57 -9.66 1.07
C GLU A 548 -15.85 -9.88 -0.26
N ARG A 549 -16.28 -10.87 -1.04
CA ARG A 549 -15.66 -11.23 -2.33
C ARG A 549 -16.66 -11.05 -3.48
N GLY A 550 -16.18 -10.51 -4.59
CA GLY A 550 -16.90 -10.33 -5.84
C GLY A 550 -17.90 -9.17 -5.86
N ARG A 551 -18.47 -8.77 -4.72
CA ARG A 551 -19.45 -7.67 -4.60
C ARG A 551 -19.46 -7.04 -3.21
N ILE A 552 -20.22 -5.96 -3.05
CA ILE A 552 -20.60 -5.40 -1.75
C ILE A 552 -22.08 -5.72 -1.50
N PRO A 553 -22.43 -6.51 -0.46
CA PRO A 553 -23.82 -6.89 -0.18
C PRO A 553 -24.66 -5.72 0.34
N ALA A 554 -25.98 -5.90 0.33
CA ALA A 554 -26.95 -4.95 0.89
C ALA A 554 -26.96 -4.91 2.44
N SER A 555 -26.15 -5.72 3.11
CA SER A 555 -25.98 -5.69 4.56
C SER A 555 -24.53 -6.01 4.90
N MET A 556 -23.90 -5.13 5.68
CA MET A 556 -22.52 -5.25 6.14
C MET A 556 -22.48 -5.36 7.68
N THR A 557 -23.39 -6.14 8.26
CA THR A 557 -23.45 -6.35 9.70
C THR A 557 -23.02 -7.77 10.08
N PHE A 558 -21.97 -7.87 10.88
CA PHE A 558 -21.36 -9.12 11.32
C PHE A 558 -21.64 -9.33 12.80
N ARG A 559 -22.24 -10.47 13.14
CA ARG A 559 -22.70 -10.79 14.51
C ARG A 559 -22.14 -12.15 14.96
N PRO A 560 -20.82 -12.30 15.13
CA PRO A 560 -20.27 -13.54 15.66
C PRO A 560 -20.81 -13.84 17.06
N ARG A 561 -21.03 -15.11 17.36
CA ARG A 561 -21.22 -15.56 18.75
C ARG A 561 -19.84 -15.85 19.32
N GLU A 562 -19.73 -15.87 20.65
CA GLU A 562 -18.45 -16.16 21.32
C GLU A 562 -17.83 -17.50 20.87
N ARG A 563 -18.67 -18.53 20.62
CA ARG A 563 -18.22 -19.84 20.10
C ARG A 563 -17.68 -19.82 18.66
N ASP A 564 -17.96 -18.75 17.92
CA ASP A 564 -17.51 -18.59 16.53
C ASP A 564 -16.16 -17.84 16.47
N LEU A 565 -15.59 -17.45 17.62
CA LEU A 565 -14.35 -16.67 17.71
C LEU A 565 -13.21 -17.51 18.30
N THR A 566 -11.98 -17.19 17.91
CA THR A 566 -10.80 -17.67 18.65
C THR A 566 -10.60 -16.83 19.90
N ARG A 567 -10.46 -17.48 21.06
CA ARG A 567 -10.30 -16.85 22.37
C ARG A 567 -8.89 -17.09 22.91
N LEU A 568 -8.10 -16.05 23.05
CA LEU A 568 -6.75 -16.11 23.60
C LEU A 568 -6.73 -15.39 24.94
N GLU A 569 -6.20 -16.04 25.98
CA GLU A 569 -5.80 -15.31 27.18
C GLU A 569 -4.39 -14.79 26.95
N THR A 570 -4.27 -13.48 26.80
CA THR A 570 -3.00 -12.84 26.45
C THR A 570 -2.46 -12.08 27.65
N THR A 571 -1.25 -12.42 28.06
CA THR A 571 -0.49 -11.69 29.06
C THR A 571 0.58 -10.85 28.37
N TYR A 572 0.72 -9.60 28.81
CA TYR A 572 1.74 -8.68 28.35
C TYR A 572 2.69 -8.40 29.50
N HIS A 573 3.98 -8.42 29.20
CA HIS A 573 5.05 -8.07 30.12
C HIS A 573 5.61 -6.69 29.75
N ALA A 574 6.07 -5.94 30.75
CA ALA A 574 6.72 -4.65 30.55
C ALA A 574 8.07 -4.65 31.26
N GLN A 575 9.11 -4.17 30.58
CA GLN A 575 10.48 -4.11 31.12
C GLN A 575 10.66 -2.91 32.08
N THR A 576 9.85 -1.86 31.90
CA THR A 576 9.84 -0.67 32.75
C THR A 576 8.43 -0.39 33.25
N PRO A 577 8.25 0.19 34.45
CA PRO A 577 6.94 0.66 34.88
C PRO A 577 6.37 1.67 33.89
N ALA A 578 5.06 1.57 33.62
CA ALA A 578 4.33 2.55 32.83
C ALA A 578 4.57 3.97 33.39
N PRO A 579 4.92 4.96 32.56
CA PRO A 579 5.11 6.32 33.03
C PRO A 579 3.80 6.85 33.64
N THR A 580 3.89 7.44 34.83
CA THR A 580 2.72 7.89 35.58
C THR A 580 2.47 9.38 35.36
N GLY A 581 1.27 9.73 34.90
CA GLY A 581 0.78 11.10 34.85
C GLY A 581 -0.16 11.45 36.02
N PRO A 582 -0.65 12.70 36.10
CA PRO A 582 -1.59 13.15 37.14
C PRO A 582 -2.91 12.36 37.20
N TRP A 583 -3.21 11.62 36.14
CA TRP A 583 -4.46 10.89 35.94
C TRP A 583 -4.29 9.37 35.94
N GLY A 584 -3.08 8.86 36.24
CA GLY A 584 -2.80 7.42 36.30
C GLY A 584 -1.59 6.99 35.47
N PRO A 585 -1.30 5.67 35.43
CA PRO A 585 -0.31 5.11 34.51
C PRO A 585 -0.74 5.36 33.07
N ALA A 586 0.22 5.63 32.21
CA ALA A 586 -0.02 5.77 30.79
C ALA A 586 0.16 4.47 30.03
N ASP A 587 -0.32 4.47 28.80
CA ASP A 587 -0.09 3.37 27.87
C ASP A 587 1.41 3.33 27.50
N ASP A 588 2.05 2.20 27.82
CA ASP A 588 3.45 1.87 27.56
C ASP A 588 3.61 0.75 26.52
N GLY A 589 2.49 0.25 25.99
CA GLY A 589 2.41 -0.64 24.83
C GLY A 589 1.60 -0.02 23.69
N ASN A 590 1.93 -0.40 22.46
CA ASN A 590 1.14 -0.11 21.27
C ASN A 590 0.96 -1.39 20.45
N GLU A 591 -0.23 -1.63 19.94
CA GLU A 591 -0.53 -2.78 19.09
C GLU A 591 -0.93 -2.35 17.69
N VAL A 592 -0.50 -3.14 16.70
CA VAL A 592 -1.05 -3.15 15.34
C VAL A 592 -1.29 -4.59 14.85
N SER A 593 -2.47 -4.90 14.31
CA SER A 593 -2.92 -6.27 13.98
C SER A 593 -3.58 -6.39 12.60
N PHE A 594 -2.79 -6.69 11.57
CA PHE A 594 -3.22 -6.69 10.18
C PHE A 594 -3.66 -8.08 9.73
N ALA A 595 -4.71 -8.15 8.91
CA ALA A 595 -5.07 -9.35 8.16
C ALA A 595 -4.69 -9.20 6.68
N PHE A 596 -4.22 -10.29 6.06
CA PHE A 596 -3.84 -10.38 4.66
C PHE A 596 -4.77 -11.35 3.91
N LEU A 597 -5.34 -10.90 2.79
CA LEU A 597 -5.98 -11.77 1.82
C LEU A 597 -4.95 -12.59 1.02
N PRO A 598 -5.36 -13.69 0.36
CA PRO A 598 -4.51 -14.43 -0.56
C PRO A 598 -3.89 -13.53 -1.62
N GLY A 599 -2.56 -13.58 -1.74
CA GLY A 599 -1.80 -12.79 -2.70
C GLY A 599 -1.61 -11.32 -2.31
N GLN A 600 -2.27 -10.82 -1.25
CA GLN A 600 -2.07 -9.47 -0.74
C GLN A 600 -0.68 -9.35 -0.12
N LEU A 601 0.17 -8.50 -0.70
CA LEU A 601 1.53 -8.27 -0.24
C LEU A 601 1.64 -7.09 0.73
N TYR A 602 0.56 -6.30 0.87
CA TYR A 602 0.54 -5.10 1.70
C TYR A 602 -0.80 -4.95 2.41
N SER A 603 -0.77 -4.71 3.72
CA SER A 603 -1.92 -4.38 4.55
C SER A 603 -1.52 -3.29 5.52
N ILE A 604 -2.47 -2.46 5.95
CA ILE A 604 -2.22 -1.36 6.87
C ILE A 604 -3.38 -1.21 7.86
N GLN A 605 -3.04 -0.84 9.10
CA GLN A 605 -3.93 -0.60 10.21
C GLN A 605 -3.33 0.48 11.09
N VAL A 606 -4.19 1.33 11.63
CA VAL A 606 -3.85 2.29 12.67
C VAL A 606 -3.60 1.54 13.99
N GLY A 607 -2.50 1.83 14.68
CA GLY A 607 -2.23 1.24 15.99
C GLY A 607 -3.10 1.82 17.10
N HIS A 608 -3.20 1.13 18.22
CA HIS A 608 -3.80 1.69 19.42
C HIS A 608 -3.00 1.31 20.66
N SER A 609 -2.99 2.21 21.64
CA SER A 609 -2.10 2.10 22.81
C SER A 609 -2.81 1.37 23.94
N PHE A 610 -2.05 0.65 24.76
CA PHE A 610 -2.57 -0.07 25.92
C PHE A 610 -1.52 -0.13 27.05
N PRO A 611 -1.95 -0.35 28.30
CA PRO A 611 -1.02 -0.63 29.40
C PRO A 611 -0.45 -2.05 29.24
N ALA A 612 0.84 -2.16 28.96
CA ALA A 612 1.55 -3.42 28.71
C ALA A 612 1.72 -4.29 29.96
N HIS A 613 1.49 -3.75 31.17
CA HIS A 613 1.59 -4.50 32.43
C HIS A 613 0.26 -5.18 32.80
N GLY A 614 -0.19 -6.15 32.01
CA GLY A 614 -1.52 -6.70 32.23
C GLY A 614 -1.85 -7.98 31.48
N ARG A 615 -3.06 -8.48 31.76
CA ARG A 615 -3.65 -9.59 31.02
C ARG A 615 -5.00 -9.17 30.46
N ARG A 616 -5.36 -9.66 29.29
CA ARG A 616 -6.69 -9.50 28.70
C ARG A 616 -7.09 -10.72 27.88
N THR A 617 -8.39 -10.93 27.75
CA THR A 617 -8.89 -11.93 26.80
C THR A 617 -9.07 -11.32 25.41
N GLU A 618 -8.43 -11.87 24.40
CA GLU A 618 -8.54 -11.43 23.02
C GLU A 618 -9.39 -12.38 22.20
N TYR A 619 -10.33 -11.81 21.44
CA TYR A 619 -11.19 -12.52 20.53
C TYR A 619 -10.81 -12.18 19.09
N TYR A 620 -10.52 -13.17 18.28
CA TYR A 620 -10.22 -13.01 16.86
C TYR A 620 -11.34 -13.58 16.01
N SER A 621 -11.73 -12.86 14.97
CA SER A 621 -12.55 -13.41 13.88
C SER A 621 -11.92 -14.69 13.35
N THR A 622 -12.73 -15.73 13.19
CA THR A 622 -12.28 -16.89 12.40
C THR A 622 -12.38 -16.56 10.93
N THR A 623 -11.28 -16.78 10.21
CA THR A 623 -11.15 -16.48 8.78
C THR A 623 -10.97 -17.77 7.99
N GLY A 624 -10.91 -17.69 6.66
CA GLY A 624 -10.45 -18.83 5.86
C GLY A 624 -9.00 -19.19 6.17
N SER A 625 -8.58 -20.41 5.81
CA SER A 625 -7.17 -20.85 5.88
C SER A 625 -6.23 -20.07 4.97
N ASP A 626 -6.81 -19.26 4.10
CA ASP A 626 -6.18 -18.43 3.10
C ASP A 626 -5.95 -16.98 3.60
N VAL A 627 -6.34 -16.68 4.84
CA VAL A 627 -6.10 -15.40 5.52
C VAL A 627 -5.06 -15.57 6.61
N LEU A 628 -4.05 -14.69 6.59
CA LEU A 628 -2.99 -14.63 7.59
C LEU A 628 -3.13 -13.35 8.44
N TRP A 629 -2.99 -13.48 9.74
CA TRP A 629 -2.83 -12.34 10.63
C TRP A 629 -1.34 -12.09 10.89
N TRP A 630 -0.94 -10.84 10.79
CA TRP A 630 0.33 -10.33 11.30
C TRP A 630 0.02 -9.40 12.47
N ARG A 631 0.57 -9.72 13.63
CA ARG A 631 0.35 -8.98 14.86
C ARG A 631 1.67 -8.39 15.28
N GLN A 632 1.68 -7.12 15.59
CA GLN A 632 2.87 -6.38 15.99
C GLN A 632 2.57 -5.63 17.29
N PHE A 633 3.47 -5.76 18.25
CA PHE A 633 3.41 -5.08 19.52
C PHE A 633 4.70 -4.29 19.73
N LEU A 634 4.55 -3.05 20.15
CA LEU A 634 5.63 -2.13 20.45
C LEU A 634 5.58 -1.84 21.95
N PHE A 635 6.67 -2.10 22.65
CA PHE A 635 6.78 -1.90 24.09
C PHE A 635 7.80 -0.81 24.38
N SER A 636 7.43 0.16 25.22
CA SER A 636 8.38 1.17 25.70
C SER A 636 9.44 0.52 26.58
N ALA A 637 10.71 0.82 26.30
CA ALA A 637 11.88 0.33 27.02
C ALA A 637 12.83 1.51 27.31
N GLY A 638 12.45 2.37 28.25
CA GLY A 638 13.20 3.59 28.58
C GLY A 638 13.24 4.58 27.41
N SER A 639 14.43 4.82 26.84
CA SER A 639 14.62 5.67 25.65
C SER A 639 14.49 4.92 24.32
N SER A 640 14.10 3.65 24.34
CA SER A 640 13.96 2.78 23.17
C SER A 640 12.58 2.14 23.09
N VAL A 641 12.31 1.45 21.98
CA VAL A 641 11.08 0.68 21.75
C VAL A 641 11.46 -0.74 21.34
N ARG A 642 10.92 -1.74 22.02
CA ARG A 642 11.06 -3.15 21.63
C ARG A 642 9.87 -3.53 20.74
N VAL A 643 10.15 -4.18 19.62
CA VAL A 643 9.11 -4.60 18.66
C VAL A 643 9.06 -6.12 18.62
N GLU A 644 7.88 -6.67 18.92
CA GLU A 644 7.58 -8.08 18.76
C GLU A 644 6.51 -8.26 17.69
N HIS A 645 6.61 -9.34 16.91
CA HIS A 645 5.56 -9.67 15.96
C HIS A 645 5.35 -11.17 15.81
N ALA A 646 4.15 -11.55 15.41
CA ALA A 646 3.81 -12.93 15.10
C ALA A 646 2.89 -13.04 13.88
N TYR A 647 3.04 -14.15 13.15
CA TYR A 647 2.15 -14.54 12.06
C TYR A 647 1.29 -15.73 12.47
N ARG A 648 -0.04 -15.61 12.37
CA ARG A 648 -0.96 -16.67 12.77
C ARG A 648 -2.23 -16.72 11.92
N GLY A 649 -2.69 -17.92 11.60
CA GLY A 649 -4.00 -18.13 10.98
C GLY A 649 -5.04 -18.56 12.00
N PHE A 650 -6.27 -18.03 11.90
CA PHE A 650 -7.40 -18.40 12.76
C PHE A 650 -8.51 -19.09 11.94
N ALA A 651 -8.16 -20.21 11.30
CA ALA A 651 -9.07 -20.90 10.37
C ALA A 651 -10.31 -21.55 11.03
N LYS A 652 -10.29 -21.73 12.35
CA LYS A 652 -11.37 -22.29 13.16
C LYS A 652 -11.35 -21.70 14.57
N PRO A 653 -12.48 -21.69 15.30
CA PRO A 653 -12.49 -21.23 16.69
C PRO A 653 -11.54 -22.08 17.54
N THR A 654 -10.65 -21.44 18.29
CA THR A 654 -9.74 -22.11 19.21
C THR A 654 -9.70 -21.39 20.55
N THR A 655 -9.22 -22.05 21.60
CA THR A 655 -8.91 -21.40 22.87
C THR A 655 -7.44 -21.64 23.19
N GLY A 656 -6.75 -20.60 23.63
CA GLY A 656 -5.32 -20.66 23.90
C GLY A 656 -4.86 -19.65 24.94
N ARG A 657 -3.56 -19.67 25.20
CA ARG A 657 -2.85 -18.66 25.98
C ARG A 657 -1.68 -18.16 25.17
N GLU A 658 -1.35 -16.89 25.35
CA GLU A 658 -0.19 -16.25 24.74
C GLU A 658 0.46 -15.31 25.75
N GLU A 659 1.77 -15.18 25.64
CA GLU A 659 2.58 -14.31 26.46
C GLU A 659 3.43 -13.46 25.51
N TRP A 660 3.43 -12.14 25.71
CA TRP A 660 4.13 -11.17 24.87
C TRP A 660 5.11 -10.36 25.70
N ASN A 661 6.27 -10.05 25.11
CA ASN A 661 7.38 -9.33 25.75
C ASN A 661 7.99 -10.05 26.96
N GLU A 662 7.93 -11.38 26.97
CA GLU A 662 8.60 -12.17 28.01
C GLU A 662 10.12 -11.86 28.01
N PRO A 663 10.76 -11.90 29.21
CA PRO A 663 12.20 -11.84 29.28
C PRO A 663 12.80 -13.02 28.50
N ASN A 664 13.85 -12.75 27.71
CA ASN A 664 14.56 -13.80 27.00
C ASN A 664 15.23 -14.73 28.02
N LEU A 665 14.58 -15.85 28.36
CA LEU A 665 15.20 -16.88 29.17
C LEU A 665 16.34 -17.53 28.34
N PRO A 666 17.51 -17.81 28.95
CA PRO A 666 18.56 -18.53 28.24
C PRO A 666 18.04 -19.87 27.72
N VAL A 667 18.17 -20.08 26.41
CA VAL A 667 17.61 -21.21 25.66
C VAL A 667 18.18 -22.53 26.18
N ASN A 668 17.31 -23.48 26.55
CA ASN A 668 17.67 -24.89 26.65
C ASN A 668 17.57 -25.50 25.25
N ALA A 669 18.69 -25.59 24.53
CA ALA A 669 18.76 -26.32 23.26
C ALA A 669 19.06 -27.81 23.54
N GLN A 670 18.12 -28.70 23.24
CA GLN A 670 18.41 -30.13 23.12
C GLN A 670 18.54 -30.50 21.64
N VAL A 671 19.68 -31.08 21.27
CA VAL A 671 19.90 -31.65 19.93
C VAL A 671 18.99 -32.86 19.78
N GLY A 672 18.10 -32.84 18.78
CA GLY A 672 17.20 -33.94 18.50
C GLY A 672 17.95 -35.18 17.99
N PRO A 673 17.42 -36.40 18.20
CA PRO A 673 18.09 -37.66 17.84
C PRO A 673 18.28 -37.90 16.33
N GLN A 674 17.91 -36.94 15.47
CA GLN A 674 18.04 -37.02 14.01
C GLN A 674 19.10 -36.07 13.42
N THR A 675 19.89 -35.38 14.25
CA THR A 675 20.97 -34.52 13.76
C THR A 675 22.14 -35.38 13.22
N PRO A 676 22.59 -35.21 11.97
CA PRO A 676 23.68 -36.01 11.40
C PRO A 676 25.00 -35.81 12.15
N ASP A 677 25.77 -36.88 12.31
CA ASP A 677 27.14 -36.81 12.84
C ASP A 677 27.99 -35.84 11.98
N GLY A 678 28.54 -34.81 12.61
CA GLY A 678 29.37 -33.79 11.94
C GLY A 678 28.63 -32.52 11.50
N ALA A 679 27.33 -32.38 11.78
CA ALA A 679 26.63 -31.11 11.60
C ALA A 679 27.15 -30.05 12.61
N ALA A 680 27.98 -29.12 12.13
CA ALA A 680 28.37 -27.95 12.91
C ALA A 680 27.18 -26.98 13.01
N VAL A 681 26.47 -27.01 14.14
CA VAL A 681 25.60 -25.90 14.52
C VAL A 681 26.51 -24.76 14.96
N PHE A 682 26.68 -23.76 14.11
CA PHE A 682 27.40 -22.55 14.45
C PHE A 682 26.50 -21.68 15.32
N PHE A 683 26.67 -21.81 16.64
CA PHE A 683 26.32 -20.72 17.54
C PHE A 683 27.50 -19.74 17.50
N PRO A 684 27.34 -18.47 17.07
CA PRO A 684 28.23 -17.45 17.63
C PRO A 684 28.14 -17.60 19.16
N CYS A 685 29.22 -17.38 19.90
CA CYS A 685 29.18 -17.48 21.37
C CYS A 685 28.23 -16.40 21.95
N ASP A 686 26.93 -16.63 21.86
CA ASP A 686 25.82 -15.76 22.23
C ASP A 686 25.26 -16.16 23.60
N GLY A 687 26.16 -16.58 24.48
CA GLY A 687 25.87 -17.08 25.83
C GLY A 687 27.09 -17.73 26.45
N CYS A 688 28.25 -17.06 26.43
CA CYS A 688 29.43 -17.55 27.14
C CYS A 688 29.64 -16.75 28.43
N ARG A 689 29.74 -17.47 29.55
CA ARG A 689 30.28 -16.93 30.79
C ARG A 689 31.80 -16.97 30.71
N GLN A 690 32.45 -15.82 30.82
CA GLN A 690 33.90 -15.73 30.94
C GLN A 690 34.23 -14.96 32.23
N GLY A 691 34.51 -15.71 33.30
CA GLY A 691 34.63 -15.15 34.65
C GLY A 691 33.29 -14.60 35.15
N ASP A 692 33.28 -13.31 35.50
CA ASP A 692 32.16 -12.61 36.13
C ASP A 692 31.32 -11.78 35.14
N ILE A 693 31.60 -11.93 33.83
CA ILE A 693 30.90 -11.20 32.77
C ILE A 693 30.04 -12.17 31.98
N LEU A 694 28.74 -11.91 32.01
CA LEU A 694 27.74 -12.53 31.16
C LEU A 694 27.35 -11.51 30.07
N ARG A 695 27.49 -11.90 28.80
CA ARG A 695 26.94 -11.15 27.66
C ARG A 695 25.85 -11.97 27.00
N VAL A 696 24.68 -11.36 26.85
CA VAL A 696 23.55 -11.89 26.09
C VAL A 696 23.29 -10.92 24.95
N ARG A 697 23.25 -11.42 23.72
CA ARG A 697 22.79 -10.65 22.56
C ARG A 697 21.93 -11.57 21.71
N THR A 698 20.71 -11.16 21.44
CA THR A 698 19.82 -11.83 20.49
C THR A 698 20.04 -11.27 19.10
N LEU A 699 20.69 -12.04 18.22
CA LEU A 699 20.59 -11.86 16.78
C LEU A 699 20.01 -13.16 16.21
N ALA A 700 18.78 -13.12 15.70
CA ALA A 700 18.21 -14.24 14.97
C ALA A 700 18.91 -14.37 13.61
N PRO A 701 19.53 -15.52 13.28
CA PRO A 701 19.78 -15.87 11.89
C PRO A 701 18.50 -16.46 11.29
N LEU A 702 18.28 -16.13 10.02
CA LEU A 702 17.23 -16.62 9.11
C LEU A 702 16.75 -18.05 9.43
N GLY A 703 15.44 -18.18 9.57
CA GLY A 703 14.76 -19.40 9.98
C GLY A 703 15.12 -20.64 9.16
N VAL A 704 15.69 -21.63 9.84
CA VAL A 704 15.55 -23.06 9.53
C VAL A 704 15.82 -23.86 10.81
N GLY A 705 14.76 -24.23 11.53
CA GLY A 705 14.82 -25.11 12.70
C GLY A 705 13.52 -25.09 13.50
N GLN A 706 12.93 -26.26 13.77
CA GLN A 706 11.78 -26.39 14.68
C GLN A 706 12.26 -26.17 16.13
N TYR A 707 11.82 -25.07 16.74
CA TYR A 707 11.96 -24.87 18.19
C TYR A 707 10.83 -25.61 18.90
N ALA A 708 11.18 -26.71 19.58
CA ALA A 708 10.27 -27.37 20.51
C ALA A 708 10.60 -26.90 21.93
N GLY A 709 9.97 -25.81 22.36
CA GLY A 709 9.94 -25.32 23.73
C GLY A 709 8.56 -24.74 24.04
N ARG A 710 8.24 -24.49 25.31
CA ARG A 710 6.91 -24.00 25.76
C ARG A 710 6.50 -22.61 25.22
N GLY A 711 7.36 -21.93 24.46
CA GLY A 711 7.05 -20.69 23.75
C GLY A 711 6.51 -20.97 22.34
N ASP A 712 5.49 -20.23 21.92
CA ASP A 712 4.93 -20.29 20.58
C ASP A 712 6.01 -19.88 19.54
N PRO A 713 6.40 -20.74 18.58
CA PRO A 713 7.49 -20.46 17.63
C PRO A 713 7.16 -19.38 16.59
N SER A 714 6.00 -18.72 16.70
CA SER A 714 5.55 -17.67 15.77
C SER A 714 6.09 -16.27 16.08
N HIS A 715 6.75 -16.04 17.23
CA HIS A 715 7.18 -14.71 17.65
C HIS A 715 8.63 -14.39 17.23
N THR A 716 8.86 -13.19 16.68
CA THR A 716 10.18 -12.66 16.29
C THR A 716 10.39 -11.25 16.89
N VAL A 717 11.61 -10.98 17.37
CA VAL A 717 11.98 -9.74 18.09
C VAL A 717 12.93 -8.88 17.24
N GLN A 718 12.66 -7.57 17.16
CA GLN A 718 13.56 -6.55 16.59
C GLN A 718 13.86 -5.49 17.66
N GLU A 719 15.15 -5.29 17.99
CA GLU A 719 15.61 -4.28 18.96
C GLU A 719 16.43 -3.18 18.27
N ASP A 720 16.07 -1.92 18.51
CA ASP A 720 16.89 -0.73 18.19
C ASP A 720 17.36 -0.06 19.52
N GLY A 721 18.36 -0.63 20.21
CA GLY A 721 18.91 -0.04 21.45
C GLY A 721 19.76 -0.99 22.31
N PRO A 722 20.55 -0.51 23.31
CA PRO A 722 21.48 -1.34 24.05
C PRO A 722 20.76 -2.34 24.97
N THR A 723 21.31 -3.57 24.96
CA THR A 723 20.94 -4.81 25.65
C THR A 723 20.39 -4.68 27.07
N GLU A 724 19.38 -5.51 27.38
CA GLU A 724 18.82 -5.78 28.71
C GLU A 724 19.92 -5.89 29.80
N GLU A 725 19.72 -5.24 30.95
CA GLU A 725 20.62 -5.34 32.10
C GLU A 725 20.30 -6.63 32.88
N VAL A 726 21.19 -7.63 32.80
CA VAL A 726 21.00 -8.93 33.43
C VAL A 726 21.65 -8.93 34.81
N HIS A 727 20.84 -9.11 35.85
CA HIS A 727 21.30 -9.25 37.24
C HIS A 727 21.42 -10.72 37.62
N LEU A 728 22.58 -11.14 38.11
CA LEU A 728 22.82 -12.54 38.50
C LEU A 728 22.81 -12.68 40.02
N TYR A 729 22.15 -13.72 40.52
CA TYR A 729 22.07 -14.01 41.95
C TYR A 729 22.60 -15.40 42.25
N SER A 730 23.28 -15.56 43.39
CA SER A 730 23.69 -16.86 43.93
C SER A 730 23.35 -16.91 45.41
N GLY A 731 22.54 -17.91 45.83
CA GLY A 731 22.12 -18.05 47.23
C GLY A 731 21.38 -16.82 47.78
N GLY A 732 20.66 -16.08 46.92
CA GLY A 732 19.94 -14.86 47.29
C GLY A 732 20.80 -13.59 47.37
N THR A 733 22.09 -13.65 47.04
CA THR A 733 22.98 -12.48 46.96
C THR A 733 23.26 -12.13 45.51
N GLU A 734 23.09 -10.86 45.14
CA GLU A 734 23.40 -10.35 43.81
C GLU A 734 24.92 -10.34 43.58
N LEU A 735 25.37 -10.91 42.47
CA LEU A 735 26.78 -10.91 42.08
C LEU A 735 27.13 -9.58 41.39
N PRO A 736 28.17 -8.86 41.84
CA PRO A 736 28.53 -7.56 41.29
C PRO A 736 29.09 -7.69 39.86
N LEU A 737 28.57 -6.89 38.93
CA LEU A 737 29.09 -6.78 37.57
C LEU A 737 30.36 -5.93 37.55
N SER A 738 31.54 -6.55 37.45
CA SER A 738 32.81 -5.81 37.32
C SER A 738 32.95 -5.18 35.92
N ARG A 739 33.24 -3.88 35.85
CA ARG A 739 33.50 -3.15 34.58
C ARG A 739 34.78 -3.66 33.90
N MET A 740 34.71 -4.07 32.64
CA MET A 740 35.88 -4.45 31.83
C MET A 740 36.56 -3.21 31.19
N PRO A 741 37.89 -3.23 30.94
CA PRO A 741 38.64 -2.14 30.28
C PRO A 741 38.44 -2.13 28.74
N PRO A 742 38.82 -1.05 28.03
CA PRO A 742 38.57 -0.93 26.59
C PRO A 742 39.51 -1.83 25.76
N ALA A 743 38.87 -2.60 24.86
CA ALA A 743 39.35 -3.28 23.65
C ALA A 743 40.69 -4.06 23.66
N LEU A 744 40.63 -5.36 23.35
CA LEU A 744 41.77 -6.19 22.89
C LEU A 744 41.32 -7.22 21.81
N PRO A 745 42.26 -7.75 20.99
CA PRO A 745 42.12 -7.88 19.54
C PRO A 745 41.55 -9.22 19.04
N THR A 746 41.06 -9.20 17.80
CA THR A 746 40.60 -10.37 17.04
C THR A 746 41.73 -11.39 16.86
N THR A 747 41.56 -12.60 17.38
CA THR A 747 42.42 -13.75 17.07
C THR A 747 41.62 -14.83 16.36
N SER A 748 42.14 -15.28 15.21
CA SER A 748 41.60 -16.38 14.42
C SER A 748 42.09 -17.73 14.97
N CYS A 749 41.16 -18.67 15.18
CA CYS A 749 41.51 -20.03 15.57
C CYS A 749 41.86 -20.88 14.35
N ARG A 750 43.03 -21.52 14.35
CA ARG A 750 43.45 -22.55 13.39
C ARG A 750 42.79 -23.90 13.70
N PRO A 751 42.51 -24.76 12.70
CA PRO A 751 41.90 -26.06 12.92
C PRO A 751 42.91 -27.10 13.44
N ALA A 752 42.46 -27.94 14.39
CA ALA A 752 43.25 -29.03 14.97
C ALA A 752 43.30 -30.26 14.06
N ARG A 753 44.46 -30.94 14.02
CA ARG A 753 44.69 -32.20 13.30
C ARG A 753 43.97 -33.39 13.98
N PRO A 754 43.54 -34.40 13.21
CA PRO A 754 42.91 -35.60 13.77
C PRO A 754 43.95 -36.50 14.46
N ARG A 755 43.59 -37.06 15.62
CA ARG A 755 44.32 -38.17 16.24
C ARG A 755 43.74 -39.49 15.76
N THR A 756 44.63 -40.38 15.31
CA THR A 756 44.35 -41.78 14.97
C THR A 756 44.37 -42.68 16.20
N ALA A 757 43.61 -43.78 16.05
CA ALA A 757 43.38 -44.94 16.92
C ALA A 757 42.38 -44.73 18.07
#